data_AF-A0A0V8HD56-F1
#
_entry.id   AF-A0A0V8HD56-F1
#
_cell.length_a   1.000
_cell.length_b   1.000
_cell.length_c   1.000
_cell.angle_alpha   90.00
_cell.angle_beta   90.00
_cell.angle_gamma   90.00
#
_symmetry.space_group_name_H-M   'P 1'
#
loop_
_entity.id
_entity.type
_entity.pdbx_description
1 polymer ?
#
loop_
_entity_poly.entity_id
_entity_poly.type
_entity_poly.pdbx_seq_one_letter_code
_entity_poly.pdbx_strand_id
1 'polypeptide(L)'
;MGKKWFSSLLVFMLFFSYSISDIPMVNAAGEEMPGVDAETLEQSITAEDDFEREETVHWYKVTPSAEDIWNFTHFRVNLQSQEEVTITVYASLDKAMANEAFDRYRGYSYSEEAASIDFPLAWTGPYYIKVESFLMGEEAEESGGHGAYSLAYEGVALPPSQGGTSEECPAELSTKEKENGKAILQDMRTIRDTLLSENTMGKEWTSLYYKAAPFISAKILFNKITREEVYTNLDTLKNLLSDAAENGKNSSYTISPAEQKAIQSLNKLAYDAVPAALQRQMDKALNGIDLEKMSGSTVAVMLGRTGLIEASAAAEQKLIVKVKDNQSANKVISKVRSYGTQSVSTLSSQTSQLLVVDLKDEEKGYHATAASTEKQIEKLPEVEFVEPVQTYRALSTDTSYPYQWSLKNPEIESGDIGYDALESLLQGKQLPSTMIAVVDTGVDHTLADLSDQVVSDKGKNFVDKTADAIDDNGHGTHVASIIAAKANNHYSIAGINPFATILPVKVLDASGSGDTEQIAYGIMYAADQGAKVINLSLGGPYSRTIEYALQYASKKGAVIVAASGNDGFEEVSYPASSKYAISVGSTNKLNIVSDFSNYGKGLDLVAPGSEIPALLPDGNVSFMSGTSMAAPHVSASAGLLLSQNPGLSAGEVEKLLTETTRDIAFEELDNPMNQYEEDPYQYEEEYPYPEEELLPGYDMVSGWGSLNALSAYSIGELQVNVNPVLNNQTRVTGKAKTGSTVKVRNGNKVLGTAASKSGAFSVTIPVQKTDQILNVTITSGSAEASIRKVVEKAPDKPKVKRVTNKDSYVSGNASPGLKVTIKNSSKKVIASGKVNDEGSFKIKIPVQKAGTVLYASAVDGYKESTEVKLTVADAIPPGAPKVKAVSDKSTVISGTSEAYAVITAKVKGRQIASAKANSKGSFTLKIKKQKAGATITVTAKDKAGNVSKGTNLKVSDKTPPPAPKVNKVTSKDKMVKGKSEAGAAITVRAKNKTIGTAKADKKGNFTVKIKNQKKGTNLYVRAKDKSGNVSTAKVTKVQ
;
A
#
# COMPACT_ATOMS: atom_id res chain seq x y z
N MET A 1 -66.74 -6.90 28.37
CA MET A 1 -67.90 -7.02 27.43
C MET A 1 -67.52 -6.25 26.17
N GLY A 2 -67.59 -6.73 24.94
CA GLY A 2 -67.92 -8.05 24.43
C GLY A 2 -67.00 -8.39 23.27
N LYS A 3 -66.71 -9.68 23.15
CA LYS A 3 -66.16 -10.32 21.96
C LYS A 3 -67.08 -10.08 20.76
N LYS A 4 -66.49 -10.26 19.57
CA LYS A 4 -67.12 -10.52 18.27
C LYS A 4 -67.46 -9.30 17.43
N TRP A 5 -66.43 -8.72 16.81
CA TRP A 5 -66.52 -8.41 15.38
C TRP A 5 -65.15 -8.41 14.67
N PHE A 6 -64.25 -9.26 15.18
CA PHE A 6 -62.92 -9.53 14.61
C PHE A 6 -62.99 -10.60 13.50
N SER A 7 -64.15 -10.76 12.87
CA SER A 7 -64.42 -11.88 11.94
C SER A 7 -64.80 -11.42 10.54
N SER A 8 -64.89 -10.09 10.31
CA SER A 8 -65.36 -9.54 9.04
C SER A 8 -64.35 -8.61 8.36
N LEU A 9 -63.45 -7.94 9.08
CA LEU A 9 -62.48 -7.04 8.43
C LEU A 9 -61.26 -7.78 7.83
N LEU A 10 -60.91 -8.95 8.39
CA LEU A 10 -59.90 -9.85 7.82
C LEU A 10 -60.39 -10.55 6.53
N VAL A 11 -61.69 -10.47 6.23
CA VAL A 11 -62.30 -10.97 4.98
C VAL A 11 -62.42 -9.85 3.92
N PHE A 12 -62.29 -8.58 4.32
CA PHE A 12 -62.39 -7.44 3.41
C PHE A 12 -61.02 -7.02 2.82
N MET A 13 -59.93 -7.13 3.58
CA MET A 13 -58.55 -6.85 3.10
C MET A 13 -57.94 -7.95 2.20
N LEU A 14 -58.61 -9.09 2.04
CA LEU A 14 -58.19 -10.18 1.14
C LEU A 14 -58.93 -10.20 -0.20
N PHE A 15 -59.80 -9.21 -0.47
CA PHE A 15 -60.54 -9.09 -1.73
C PHE A 15 -60.28 -7.79 -2.53
N PHE A 16 -59.44 -6.88 -2.04
CA PHE A 16 -59.07 -5.64 -2.76
C PHE A 16 -57.62 -5.59 -3.24
N SER A 17 -56.78 -6.55 -2.86
CA SER A 17 -55.44 -6.77 -3.42
C SER A 17 -55.42 -7.86 -4.50
N TYR A 18 -56.58 -8.22 -5.04
CA TYR A 18 -56.75 -9.21 -6.11
C TYR A 18 -57.92 -8.84 -7.03
N SER A 19 -57.99 -7.58 -7.47
CA SER A 19 -58.84 -7.07 -8.55
C SER A 19 -58.40 -5.63 -8.85
N ILE A 20 -57.50 -5.46 -9.83
CA ILE A 20 -57.23 -4.30 -10.74
C ILE A 20 -55.87 -4.48 -11.46
N SER A 21 -55.19 -5.63 -11.36
CA SER A 21 -53.92 -5.88 -12.07
C SER A 21 -53.98 -6.94 -13.17
N ASP A 22 -55.17 -7.37 -13.62
CA ASP A 22 -55.34 -8.27 -14.78
C ASP A 22 -56.60 -7.90 -15.57
N ILE A 23 -56.71 -6.65 -16.03
CA ILE A 23 -57.52 -6.40 -17.23
C ILE A 23 -56.59 -6.66 -18.41
N PRO A 24 -56.80 -7.72 -19.21
CA PRO A 24 -56.12 -7.82 -20.48
C PRO A 24 -56.51 -6.58 -21.28
N MET A 25 -55.53 -5.75 -21.63
CA MET A 25 -55.72 -4.71 -22.62
C MET A 25 -56.32 -5.39 -23.85
N VAL A 26 -57.59 -5.09 -24.10
CA VAL A 26 -58.22 -5.37 -25.38
C VAL A 26 -57.36 -4.62 -26.39
N ASN A 27 -56.81 -5.33 -27.37
CA ASN A 27 -56.20 -4.71 -28.55
C ASN A 27 -57.21 -3.70 -29.11
N ALA A 28 -57.03 -2.43 -28.79
CA ALA A 28 -57.66 -1.34 -29.49
C ALA A 28 -57.02 -1.33 -30.87
N ALA A 29 -57.78 -1.80 -31.85
CA ALA A 29 -57.40 -1.71 -33.24
C ALA A 29 -57.39 -0.23 -33.63
N GLY A 30 -56.20 0.34 -33.87
CA GLY A 30 -56.06 1.61 -34.58
C GLY A 30 -55.22 2.72 -33.94
N GLU A 31 -54.28 2.44 -33.02
CA GLU A 31 -53.36 3.49 -32.54
C GLU A 31 -52.34 3.87 -33.63
N GLU A 32 -52.33 5.14 -34.05
CA GLU A 32 -51.29 5.68 -34.93
C GLU A 32 -49.92 5.65 -34.24
N MET A 33 -48.91 5.16 -34.96
CA MET A 33 -47.60 4.84 -34.38
C MET A 33 -46.71 6.10 -34.25
N PRO A 34 -45.96 6.27 -33.14
CA PRO A 34 -45.11 7.45 -32.84
C PRO A 34 -44.04 7.83 -33.88
N GLY A 35 -43.77 6.98 -34.88
CA GLY A 35 -42.60 7.09 -35.75
C GLY A 35 -42.66 8.17 -36.84
N VAL A 36 -43.85 8.54 -37.32
CA VAL A 36 -44.02 9.49 -38.44
C VAL A 36 -44.73 10.78 -38.02
N ASP A 37 -45.64 10.70 -37.04
CA ASP A 37 -46.53 11.81 -36.68
C ASP A 37 -46.15 12.53 -35.37
N ALA A 38 -45.03 12.15 -34.72
CA ALA A 38 -44.59 12.83 -33.49
C ALA A 38 -44.07 14.26 -33.75
N GLU A 39 -44.71 15.23 -33.09
CA GLU A 39 -44.35 16.64 -33.14
C GLU A 39 -43.01 16.89 -32.44
N THR A 40 -42.18 17.79 -32.97
CA THR A 40 -40.90 18.14 -32.34
C THR A 40 -41.14 19.20 -31.28
N LEU A 41 -40.85 18.89 -30.02
CA LEU A 41 -40.79 19.91 -28.98
C LEU A 41 -39.43 20.61 -29.02
N GLU A 42 -39.46 21.94 -29.00
CA GLU A 42 -38.27 22.79 -28.83
C GLU A 42 -38.16 23.30 -27.40
N GLN A 43 -36.93 23.42 -26.89
CA GLN A 43 -36.69 23.79 -25.50
C GLN A 43 -37.27 25.18 -25.19
N SER A 44 -37.93 25.31 -24.03
CA SER A 44 -38.58 26.55 -23.58
C SER A 44 -39.67 27.11 -24.52
N ILE A 45 -40.15 26.31 -25.48
CA ILE A 45 -41.34 26.60 -26.27
C ILE A 45 -42.47 25.72 -25.73
N THR A 46 -43.54 26.36 -25.27
CA THR A 46 -44.76 25.67 -24.87
C THR A 46 -45.57 25.29 -26.10
N ALA A 47 -45.82 23.99 -26.28
CA ALA A 47 -46.84 23.49 -27.19
C ALA A 47 -48.20 23.58 -26.50
N GLU A 48 -49.17 24.17 -27.18
CA GLU A 48 -50.56 24.25 -26.74
C GLU A 48 -51.37 23.38 -27.70
N ASP A 49 -52.05 22.36 -27.17
CA ASP A 49 -52.71 21.34 -27.98
C ASP A 49 -54.05 20.93 -27.37
N ASP A 50 -54.92 20.30 -28.17
CA ASP A 50 -56.29 19.90 -27.81
C ASP A 50 -56.64 18.62 -28.56
N PHE A 51 -57.23 17.62 -27.88
CA PHE A 51 -57.52 16.34 -28.53
C PHE A 51 -58.63 16.52 -29.59
N GLU A 52 -58.46 16.01 -30.81
CA GLU A 52 -59.57 15.97 -31.76
C GLU A 52 -60.61 14.89 -31.36
N ARG A 53 -61.85 14.97 -31.86
CA ARG A 53 -63.00 14.12 -31.44
C ARG A 53 -62.76 12.60 -31.46
N GLU A 54 -61.81 12.12 -32.24
CA GLU A 54 -61.49 10.70 -32.41
C GLU A 54 -60.05 10.37 -31.98
N GLU A 55 -59.28 11.37 -31.54
CA GLU A 55 -57.87 11.26 -31.15
C GLU A 55 -57.75 11.17 -29.62
N THR A 56 -56.96 10.21 -29.14
CA THR A 56 -56.81 9.94 -27.70
C THR A 56 -55.37 9.97 -27.24
N VAL A 57 -54.42 10.10 -28.17
CA VAL A 57 -52.98 10.05 -27.93
C VAL A 57 -52.27 11.04 -28.83
N HIS A 58 -51.51 11.97 -28.25
CA HIS A 58 -50.57 12.82 -28.99
C HIS A 58 -49.15 12.36 -28.68
N TRP A 59 -48.30 12.37 -29.70
CA TRP A 59 -46.89 12.01 -29.60
C TRP A 59 -46.00 13.22 -29.84
N TYR A 60 -45.01 13.39 -28.97
CA TYR A 60 -43.96 14.37 -29.13
C TYR A 60 -42.59 13.70 -29.13
N LYS A 61 -41.60 14.37 -29.71
CA LYS A 61 -40.20 13.98 -29.63
C LYS A 61 -39.32 15.14 -29.18
N VAL A 62 -38.36 14.82 -28.32
CA VAL A 62 -37.32 15.74 -27.85
C VAL A 62 -35.98 15.23 -28.36
N THR A 63 -35.23 16.09 -29.05
CA THR A 63 -33.86 15.81 -29.48
C THR A 63 -32.93 16.82 -28.82
N PRO A 64 -32.30 16.47 -27.69
CA PRO A 64 -31.39 17.37 -27.00
C PRO A 64 -30.24 17.80 -27.92
N SER A 65 -29.90 19.08 -27.87
CA SER A 65 -28.73 19.59 -28.56
C SER A 65 -27.44 19.17 -27.84
N ALA A 66 -26.28 19.33 -28.50
CA ALA A 66 -24.99 19.12 -27.85
C ALA A 66 -24.77 20.08 -26.65
N GLU A 67 -25.37 21.28 -26.72
CA GLU A 67 -25.34 22.25 -25.63
C GLU A 67 -26.20 21.79 -24.44
N ASP A 68 -27.35 21.16 -24.71
CA ASP A 68 -28.20 20.58 -23.66
C ASP A 68 -27.47 19.46 -22.91
N ILE A 69 -26.82 18.55 -23.64
CA ILE A 69 -26.04 17.45 -23.06
C ILE A 69 -24.88 17.98 -22.23
N TRP A 70 -24.23 19.08 -22.66
CA TRP A 70 -23.13 19.69 -21.91
C TRP A 70 -23.59 20.34 -20.59
N ASN A 71 -24.74 21.01 -20.61
CA ASN A 71 -25.15 21.90 -19.52
C ASN A 71 -26.10 21.23 -18.52
N PHE A 72 -26.82 20.19 -18.94
CA PHE A 72 -27.91 19.62 -18.15
C PHE A 72 -27.73 18.12 -17.96
N THR A 73 -28.19 17.64 -16.80
CA THR A 73 -28.24 16.21 -16.48
C THR A 73 -29.56 15.57 -16.90
N HIS A 74 -30.61 16.39 -16.97
CA HIS A 74 -31.99 15.98 -17.19
C HIS A 74 -32.68 17.04 -18.04
N PHE A 75 -33.77 16.67 -18.69
CA PHE A 75 -34.78 17.62 -19.12
C PHE A 75 -36.05 17.43 -18.27
N ARG A 76 -36.64 18.54 -17.84
CA ARG A 76 -37.90 18.57 -17.12
C ARG A 76 -39.02 18.80 -18.11
N VAL A 77 -39.96 17.88 -18.18
CA VAL A 77 -41.20 18.05 -18.95
C VAL A 77 -42.31 18.46 -18.00
N ASN A 78 -43.01 19.54 -18.34
CA ASN A 78 -44.16 20.04 -17.59
C ASN A 78 -45.41 19.93 -18.48
N LEU A 79 -46.43 19.25 -17.97
CA LEU A 79 -47.75 19.12 -18.59
C LEU A 79 -48.80 19.72 -17.65
N GLN A 80 -49.63 20.61 -18.18
CA GLN A 80 -50.79 21.15 -17.49
C GLN A 80 -52.02 21.00 -18.38
N SER A 81 -53.05 20.31 -17.88
CA SER A 81 -54.38 20.24 -18.53
C SER A 81 -55.48 20.71 -17.58
N GLN A 82 -56.66 21.02 -18.12
CA GLN A 82 -57.87 21.23 -17.32
C GLN A 82 -58.61 19.92 -17.03
N GLU A 83 -58.37 18.87 -17.83
CA GLU A 83 -58.99 17.54 -17.68
C GLU A 83 -57.92 16.48 -17.38
N GLU A 84 -58.33 15.27 -16.99
CA GLU A 84 -57.41 14.20 -16.64
C GLU A 84 -56.68 13.66 -17.88
N VAL A 85 -55.40 14.01 -17.99
CA VAL A 85 -54.48 13.53 -19.03
C VAL A 85 -53.28 12.85 -18.39
N THR A 86 -52.73 11.85 -19.06
CA THR A 86 -51.46 11.23 -18.64
C THR A 86 -50.31 11.61 -19.54
N ILE A 87 -49.13 11.63 -18.95
CA ILE A 87 -47.86 11.80 -19.65
C ILE A 87 -46.96 10.61 -19.40
N THR A 88 -46.31 10.10 -20.44
CA THR A 88 -45.23 9.12 -20.32
C THR A 88 -44.04 9.54 -21.17
N VAL A 89 -42.83 9.47 -20.61
CA VAL A 89 -41.59 9.78 -21.33
C VAL A 89 -40.79 8.48 -21.57
N TYR A 90 -40.34 8.27 -22.81
CA TYR A 90 -39.61 7.09 -23.27
C TYR A 90 -38.22 7.45 -23.77
N ALA A 91 -37.25 6.60 -23.43
CA ALA A 91 -35.84 6.79 -23.80
C ALA A 91 -35.56 6.61 -25.32
N SER A 92 -36.43 5.90 -26.04
CA SER A 92 -36.26 5.63 -27.47
C SER A 92 -37.59 5.30 -28.16
N LEU A 93 -37.58 5.27 -29.50
CA LEU A 93 -38.75 4.88 -30.29
C LEU A 93 -39.16 3.43 -30.02
N ASP A 94 -38.20 2.52 -29.89
CA ASP A 94 -38.50 1.10 -29.63
C ASP A 94 -39.21 0.92 -28.28
N LYS A 95 -38.76 1.66 -27.25
CA LYS A 95 -39.40 1.68 -25.93
C LYS A 95 -40.79 2.31 -25.98
N ALA A 96 -40.97 3.38 -26.76
CA ALA A 96 -42.28 3.99 -27.00
C ALA A 96 -43.25 3.02 -27.70
N MET A 97 -42.79 2.32 -28.75
CA MET A 97 -43.58 1.34 -29.50
C MET A 97 -43.96 0.11 -28.66
N ALA A 98 -43.10 -0.27 -27.71
CA ALA A 98 -43.39 -1.33 -26.74
C ALA A 98 -44.19 -0.85 -25.52
N ASN A 99 -44.46 0.45 -25.40
CA ASN A 99 -45.02 1.11 -24.22
C ASN A 99 -44.23 0.80 -22.93
N GLU A 100 -42.92 0.67 -23.04
CA GLU A 100 -41.98 0.35 -21.96
C GLU A 100 -41.34 1.63 -21.41
N ALA A 101 -41.87 2.14 -20.30
CA ALA A 101 -41.28 3.23 -19.52
C ALA A 101 -41.25 2.85 -18.04
N PHE A 102 -40.22 3.31 -17.32
CA PHE A 102 -40.17 3.20 -15.87
C PHE A 102 -41.32 4.00 -15.23
N ASP A 103 -41.89 3.51 -14.14
CA ASP A 103 -43.04 4.14 -13.47
C ASP A 103 -42.80 5.61 -13.10
N ARG A 104 -41.55 5.95 -12.74
CA ARG A 104 -41.14 7.31 -12.41
C ARG A 104 -41.19 8.29 -13.58
N TYR A 105 -41.33 7.80 -14.81
CA TYR A 105 -41.46 8.58 -16.04
C TYR A 105 -42.89 8.56 -16.59
N ARG A 106 -43.84 8.21 -15.73
CA ARG A 106 -45.28 8.33 -15.96
C ARG A 106 -45.86 9.34 -14.96
N GLY A 107 -46.83 10.12 -15.40
CA GLY A 107 -47.53 11.11 -14.57
C GLY A 107 -48.91 11.42 -15.12
N TYR A 108 -49.69 12.20 -14.37
CA TYR A 108 -51.00 12.69 -14.77
C TYR A 108 -51.15 14.17 -14.41
N SER A 109 -51.96 14.89 -15.18
CA SER A 109 -52.31 16.30 -14.94
C SER A 109 -53.82 16.50 -15.06
N TYR A 110 -54.34 17.46 -14.30
CA TYR A 110 -55.71 17.99 -14.37
C TYR A 110 -55.76 19.43 -13.83
N SER A 111 -56.94 20.05 -13.75
CA SER A 111 -57.14 21.49 -13.49
C SER A 111 -56.38 22.10 -12.31
N GLU A 112 -56.03 21.31 -11.28
CA GLU A 112 -55.32 21.78 -10.08
C GLU A 112 -53.95 21.11 -9.85
N GLU A 113 -53.53 20.19 -10.73
CA GLU A 113 -52.28 19.45 -10.59
C GLU A 113 -51.55 19.34 -11.93
N ALA A 114 -50.39 19.99 -12.03
CA ALA A 114 -49.48 19.83 -13.16
C ALA A 114 -48.67 18.53 -13.00
N ALA A 115 -48.40 17.83 -14.10
CA ALA A 115 -47.38 16.79 -14.12
C ALA A 115 -46.02 17.43 -14.40
N SER A 116 -45.00 17.07 -13.62
CA SER A 116 -43.62 17.45 -13.87
C SER A 116 -42.73 16.22 -13.78
N ILE A 117 -42.03 15.90 -14.87
CA ILE A 117 -41.16 14.72 -14.99
C ILE A 117 -39.74 15.18 -15.29
N ASP A 118 -38.82 14.90 -14.37
CA ASP A 118 -37.37 15.02 -14.59
C ASP A 118 -36.85 13.75 -15.27
N PHE A 119 -36.57 13.82 -16.57
CA PHE A 119 -36.07 12.69 -17.36
C PHE A 119 -34.57 12.83 -17.64
N PRO A 120 -33.74 11.82 -17.35
CA PRO A 120 -32.29 11.93 -17.47
C PRO A 120 -31.84 11.98 -18.93
N LEU A 121 -30.87 12.84 -19.19
CA LEU A 121 -30.13 12.90 -20.45
C LEU A 121 -29.07 11.81 -20.46
N ALA A 122 -29.50 10.54 -20.50
CA ALA A 122 -28.62 9.37 -20.43
C ALA A 122 -28.59 8.53 -21.72
N TRP A 123 -29.39 8.89 -22.72
CA TRP A 123 -29.42 8.25 -24.04
C TRP A 123 -29.08 9.25 -25.15
N THR A 124 -28.67 8.75 -26.31
CA THR A 124 -28.38 9.61 -27.47
C THR A 124 -29.63 10.26 -28.09
N GLY A 125 -30.82 9.77 -27.73
CA GLY A 125 -32.10 10.23 -28.27
C GLY A 125 -32.32 9.81 -29.73
N PRO A 126 -33.43 10.26 -30.35
CA PRO A 126 -34.48 11.11 -29.78
C PRO A 126 -35.28 10.43 -28.67
N TYR A 127 -35.78 11.24 -27.73
CA TYR A 127 -36.69 10.84 -26.66
C TYR A 127 -38.13 11.06 -27.12
N TYR A 128 -39.06 10.25 -26.64
CA TYR A 128 -40.47 10.31 -27.04
C TYR A 128 -41.36 10.57 -25.85
N ILE A 129 -42.39 11.39 -26.02
CA ILE A 129 -43.36 11.74 -24.97
C ILE A 129 -44.74 11.40 -25.51
N LYS A 130 -45.50 10.62 -24.74
CA LYS A 130 -46.90 10.30 -25.02
C LYS A 130 -47.78 11.10 -24.07
N VAL A 131 -48.73 11.86 -24.62
CA VAL A 131 -49.82 12.47 -23.85
C VAL A 131 -51.11 11.74 -24.22
N GLU A 132 -51.82 11.19 -23.24
CA GLU A 132 -52.97 10.31 -23.46
C GLU A 132 -54.15 10.73 -22.59
N SER A 133 -55.33 10.85 -23.22
CA SER A 133 -56.60 11.18 -22.57
C SER A 133 -57.45 9.92 -22.37
N PHE A 134 -58.12 9.82 -21.22
CA PHE A 134 -59.02 8.69 -20.88
C PHE A 134 -60.50 8.98 -21.14
N LEU A 135 -60.84 10.19 -21.59
CA LEU A 135 -62.23 10.56 -21.86
C LEU A 135 -62.73 9.87 -23.12
N MET A 136 -63.68 8.95 -22.95
CA MET A 136 -64.26 8.13 -24.03
C MET A 136 -65.78 8.26 -24.05
N GLY A 137 -66.35 8.52 -25.23
CA GLY A 137 -67.81 8.44 -25.44
C GLY A 137 -68.61 9.64 -24.90
N GLU A 138 -69.83 9.38 -24.41
CA GLU A 138 -70.83 10.42 -24.03
C GLU A 138 -70.33 11.38 -22.93
N GLU A 139 -69.32 11.01 -22.14
CA GLU A 139 -68.73 11.86 -21.08
C GLU A 139 -67.93 13.06 -21.64
N ALA A 140 -67.36 12.95 -22.85
CA ALA A 140 -66.64 14.04 -23.52
C ALA A 140 -67.59 15.11 -24.12
N GLU A 141 -68.86 14.76 -24.38
CA GLU A 141 -69.84 15.70 -24.94
C GLU A 141 -70.45 16.62 -23.87
N GLU A 142 -70.46 16.22 -22.59
CA GLU A 142 -71.00 17.02 -21.48
C GLU A 142 -69.97 18.00 -20.86
N SER A 143 -68.66 17.74 -20.97
CA SER A 143 -67.59 18.57 -20.37
C SER A 143 -67.22 19.82 -21.18
N GLY A 144 -67.54 19.85 -22.48
CA GLY A 144 -67.42 21.06 -23.31
C GLY A 144 -65.99 21.42 -23.76
N GLY A 145 -65.03 20.51 -23.67
CA GLY A 145 -63.68 20.63 -24.23
C GLY A 145 -63.03 19.26 -24.38
N HIS A 146 -62.10 19.12 -25.32
CA HIS A 146 -61.38 17.87 -25.56
C HIS A 146 -60.01 17.89 -24.87
N GLY A 147 -59.98 18.07 -23.55
CA GLY A 147 -58.74 17.89 -22.77
C GLY A 147 -57.55 18.80 -23.09
N ALA A 148 -57.78 20.00 -23.65
CA ALA A 148 -56.75 21.00 -23.94
C ALA A 148 -55.64 21.08 -22.88
N TYR A 149 -54.39 21.05 -23.33
CA TYR A 149 -53.23 21.03 -22.46
C TYR A 149 -52.06 21.85 -23.02
N SER A 150 -51.18 22.24 -22.11
CA SER A 150 -49.89 22.86 -22.42
C SER A 150 -48.76 21.91 -22.05
N LEU A 151 -47.81 21.74 -22.95
CA LEU A 151 -46.63 20.87 -22.78
C LEU A 151 -45.37 21.68 -23.08
N ALA A 152 -44.44 21.72 -22.14
CA ALA A 152 -43.15 22.37 -22.32
C ALA A 152 -42.03 21.51 -21.74
N TYR A 153 -40.81 21.69 -22.24
CA TYR A 153 -39.62 21.15 -21.58
C TYR A 153 -38.50 22.17 -21.42
N GLU A 154 -37.73 22.00 -20.35
CA GLU A 154 -36.54 22.78 -20.03
C GLU A 154 -35.37 21.87 -19.61
N GLY A 155 -34.14 22.34 -19.75
CA GLY A 155 -32.97 21.62 -19.26
C GLY A 155 -32.74 21.88 -17.77
N VAL A 156 -32.45 20.84 -16.98
CA VAL A 156 -32.18 20.95 -15.55
C VAL A 156 -30.94 20.15 -15.12
N ALA A 157 -30.16 20.73 -14.21
CA ALA A 157 -29.01 20.08 -13.60
C ALA A 157 -29.38 19.63 -12.19
N LEU A 158 -29.46 18.32 -11.99
CA LEU A 158 -29.81 17.67 -10.74
C LEU A 158 -28.60 16.89 -10.21
N PRO A 159 -28.35 16.88 -8.90
CA PRO A 159 -27.32 16.04 -8.31
C PRO A 159 -27.71 14.54 -8.43
N PRO A 160 -26.74 13.62 -8.27
CA PRO A 160 -27.05 12.21 -8.18
C PRO A 160 -28.07 11.93 -7.08
N SER A 161 -29.02 11.04 -7.37
CA SER A 161 -30.06 10.69 -6.41
C SER A 161 -29.49 9.83 -5.28
N GLN A 162 -30.08 9.91 -4.09
CA GLN A 162 -29.73 8.97 -3.01
C GLN A 162 -30.30 7.60 -3.40
N GLY A 163 -29.42 6.63 -3.66
CA GLY A 163 -29.83 5.29 -4.04
C GLY A 163 -30.71 4.70 -2.95
N GLY A 164 -31.96 4.39 -3.30
CA GLY A 164 -32.97 3.90 -2.38
C GLY A 164 -33.60 2.61 -2.89
N THR A 165 -32.88 1.49 -2.76
CA THR A 165 -33.47 0.34 -2.06
C THR A 165 -33.01 0.41 -0.61
N SER A 166 -33.34 1.50 0.07
CA SER A 166 -33.18 1.60 1.52
C SER A 166 -34.44 1.05 2.16
N GLU A 167 -34.29 0.14 3.12
CA GLU A 167 -35.35 -0.19 4.08
C GLU A 167 -36.01 1.11 4.56
N GLU A 168 -37.30 1.27 4.23
CA GLU A 168 -38.05 2.49 4.47
C GLU A 168 -38.08 2.83 5.97
N CYS A 169 -37.72 4.07 6.30
CA CYS A 169 -37.70 4.55 7.68
C CYS A 169 -39.14 4.54 8.25
N PRO A 170 -39.40 4.12 9.50
CA PRO A 170 -40.78 4.03 10.00
C PRO A 170 -41.54 5.36 10.17
N ALA A 171 -40.88 6.51 10.03
CA ALA A 171 -41.55 7.78 9.79
C ALA A 171 -42.18 7.84 8.38
N GLU A 172 -41.51 7.27 7.37
CA GLU A 172 -41.99 7.13 6.00
C GLU A 172 -43.20 6.19 5.95
N LEU A 173 -43.18 5.08 6.70
CA LEU A 173 -44.33 4.18 6.87
C LEU A 173 -45.56 4.85 7.53
N SER A 174 -45.39 5.97 8.22
CA SER A 174 -46.48 6.64 8.96
C SER A 174 -47.29 7.64 8.14
N THR A 175 -46.73 8.16 7.04
CA THR A 175 -47.34 9.19 6.20
C THR A 175 -47.54 8.75 4.75
N LYS A 176 -46.97 7.61 4.31
CA LYS A 176 -46.96 7.11 2.92
C LYS A 176 -48.33 7.00 2.23
N GLU A 177 -49.39 6.69 2.98
CA GLU A 177 -50.75 6.47 2.43
C GLU A 177 -51.71 7.65 2.66
N LYS A 178 -51.20 8.84 2.98
CA LYS A 178 -52.04 10.01 3.30
C LYS A 178 -51.72 11.20 2.42
N GLU A 179 -52.77 11.97 2.10
CA GLU A 179 -52.84 13.03 1.09
C GLU A 179 -51.65 14.01 1.08
N ASN A 180 -51.19 14.49 2.23
CA ASN A 180 -50.04 15.43 2.32
C ASN A 180 -48.72 14.77 2.73
N GLY A 181 -48.71 13.45 2.93
CA GLY A 181 -47.61 12.74 3.57
C GLY A 181 -46.32 12.72 2.77
N LYS A 182 -46.39 12.60 1.45
CA LYS A 182 -45.23 12.60 0.55
C LYS A 182 -44.54 13.97 0.50
N ALA A 183 -45.32 15.05 0.38
CA ALA A 183 -44.82 16.42 0.37
C ALA A 183 -44.15 16.79 1.71
N ILE A 184 -44.78 16.46 2.83
CA ILE A 184 -44.21 16.71 4.16
C ILE A 184 -42.88 15.95 4.35
N LEU A 185 -42.79 14.69 3.90
CA LEU A 185 -41.55 13.92 3.98
C LEU A 185 -40.45 14.52 3.11
N GLN A 186 -40.80 14.99 1.91
CA GLN A 186 -39.87 15.64 1.00
C GLN A 186 -39.33 16.93 1.61
N ASP A 187 -40.19 17.78 2.16
CA ASP A 187 -39.79 19.03 2.82
C ASP A 187 -38.92 18.78 4.05
N MET A 188 -39.26 17.79 4.87
CA MET A 188 -38.44 17.40 6.02
C MET A 188 -37.06 16.88 5.61
N ARG A 189 -36.96 16.10 4.52
CA ARG A 189 -35.68 15.65 3.95
C ARG A 189 -34.87 16.83 3.43
N THR A 190 -35.51 17.74 2.68
CA THR A 190 -34.87 18.96 2.19
C THR A 190 -34.32 19.80 3.34
N ILE A 191 -35.09 20.04 4.40
CA ILE A 191 -34.61 20.77 5.59
C ILE A 191 -33.42 20.06 6.24
N ARG A 192 -33.47 18.73 6.39
CA ARG A 192 -32.32 17.97 6.92
C ARG A 192 -31.08 18.16 6.04
N ASP A 193 -31.26 18.07 4.74
CA ASP A 193 -30.16 18.00 3.77
C ASP A 193 -29.59 19.38 3.41
N THR A 194 -30.37 20.45 3.55
CA THR A 194 -29.95 21.83 3.21
C THR A 194 -29.71 22.71 4.42
N LEU A 195 -30.47 22.56 5.51
CA LEU A 195 -30.35 23.43 6.70
C LEU A 195 -29.50 22.79 7.80
N LEU A 196 -29.69 21.50 8.07
CA LEU A 196 -28.99 20.83 9.17
C LEU A 196 -27.61 20.27 8.76
N SER A 197 -27.34 20.08 7.48
CA SER A 197 -26.05 19.56 7.00
C SER A 197 -24.94 20.63 6.96
N GLU A 198 -25.28 21.92 6.97
CA GLU A 198 -24.35 23.04 6.68
C GLU A 198 -23.34 23.33 7.79
N ASN A 199 -23.61 22.99 9.06
CA ASN A 199 -22.72 23.31 10.18
C ASN A 199 -22.63 22.20 11.24
N THR A 200 -21.60 22.29 12.09
CA THR A 200 -21.30 21.29 13.12
C THR A 200 -22.48 21.03 14.05
N MET A 201 -23.25 22.06 14.42
CA MET A 201 -24.41 21.92 15.30
C MET A 201 -25.56 21.17 14.59
N GLY A 202 -25.85 21.51 13.33
CA GLY A 202 -26.86 20.79 12.55
C GLY A 202 -26.48 19.32 12.28
N LYS A 203 -25.19 19.03 12.10
CA LYS A 203 -24.68 17.65 11.99
C LYS A 203 -24.84 16.87 13.29
N GLU A 204 -24.63 17.51 14.45
CA GLU A 204 -24.93 16.90 15.76
C GLU A 204 -26.42 16.60 15.91
N TRP A 205 -27.32 17.50 15.47
CA TRP A 205 -28.77 17.30 15.48
C TRP A 205 -29.20 16.17 14.53
N THR A 206 -28.59 16.07 13.35
CA THR A 206 -28.81 14.98 12.38
C THR A 206 -28.33 13.64 12.93
N SER A 207 -27.18 13.60 13.62
CA SER A 207 -26.69 12.40 14.33
C SER A 207 -27.66 11.96 15.43
N LEU A 208 -28.20 12.91 16.20
CA LEU A 208 -29.19 12.62 17.24
C LEU A 208 -30.50 12.09 16.66
N TYR A 209 -30.95 12.62 15.52
CA TYR A 209 -32.08 12.10 14.76
C TYR A 209 -31.89 10.61 14.41
N TYR A 210 -30.76 10.21 13.82
CA TYR A 210 -30.51 8.80 13.48
C TYR A 210 -30.38 7.87 14.70
N LYS A 211 -29.82 8.36 15.80
CA LYS A 211 -29.76 7.59 17.06
C LYS A 211 -31.13 7.41 17.72
N ALA A 212 -32.02 8.39 17.57
CA ALA A 212 -33.38 8.36 18.09
C ALA A 212 -34.35 7.60 17.19
N ALA A 213 -34.08 7.56 15.87
CA ALA A 213 -34.97 7.02 14.85
C ALA A 213 -35.44 5.59 15.14
N PRO A 214 -34.61 4.61 15.57
CA PRO A 214 -35.08 3.24 15.84
C PRO A 214 -36.12 3.16 16.97
N PHE A 215 -35.98 3.98 18.01
CA PHE A 215 -36.87 3.97 19.16
C PHE A 215 -38.21 4.66 18.87
N ILE A 216 -38.14 5.80 18.18
CA ILE A 216 -39.32 6.53 17.69
C ILE A 216 -40.09 5.65 16.71
N SER A 217 -39.36 5.02 15.79
CA SER A 217 -39.87 4.10 14.80
C SER A 217 -40.56 2.90 15.41
N ALA A 218 -39.96 2.22 16.38
CA ALA A 218 -40.59 1.11 17.09
C ALA A 218 -41.91 1.55 17.77
N LYS A 219 -41.93 2.74 18.38
CA LYS A 219 -43.12 3.26 19.07
C LYS A 219 -44.26 3.60 18.10
N ILE A 220 -43.94 4.14 16.92
CA ILE A 220 -44.91 4.46 15.84
C ILE A 220 -45.37 3.18 15.11
N LEU A 221 -44.50 2.20 14.95
CA LEU A 221 -44.79 0.94 14.29
C LEU A 221 -45.80 0.10 15.07
N PHE A 222 -45.73 0.11 16.41
CA PHE A 222 -46.59 -0.72 17.27
C PHE A 222 -47.73 0.03 17.98
N ASN A 223 -47.85 1.36 17.84
CA ASN A 223 -48.93 2.15 18.45
C ASN A 223 -49.65 3.03 17.42
N LYS A 224 -50.84 2.59 17.00
CA LYS A 224 -51.68 3.29 16.02
C LYS A 224 -52.13 4.68 16.47
N ILE A 225 -52.38 4.89 17.77
CA ILE A 225 -52.78 6.20 18.31
C ILE A 225 -51.62 7.19 18.15
N THR A 226 -50.40 6.76 18.52
CA THR A 226 -49.19 7.54 18.34
C THR A 226 -48.91 7.84 16.87
N ARG A 227 -49.16 6.89 15.96
CA ARG A 227 -49.01 7.10 14.50
C ARG A 227 -49.95 8.18 13.95
N GLU A 228 -51.22 8.15 14.36
CA GLU A 228 -52.20 9.17 13.98
C GLU A 228 -51.86 10.54 14.57
N GLU A 229 -51.44 10.60 15.84
CA GLU A 229 -51.00 11.83 16.49
C GLU A 229 -49.77 12.45 15.82
N VAL A 230 -48.80 11.63 15.37
CA VAL A 230 -47.63 12.10 14.61
C VAL A 230 -48.07 12.71 13.26
N TYR A 231 -48.94 12.02 12.51
CA TYR A 231 -49.42 12.54 11.23
C TYR A 231 -50.18 13.86 11.38
N THR A 232 -51.11 13.97 12.32
CA THR A 232 -51.90 15.21 12.52
C THR A 232 -51.02 16.41 12.89
N ASN A 233 -50.00 16.19 13.73
CA ASN A 233 -49.07 17.28 14.08
C ASN A 233 -48.17 17.67 12.90
N LEU A 234 -47.72 16.71 12.08
CA LEU A 234 -46.94 16.99 10.89
C LEU A 234 -47.75 17.71 9.79
N ASP A 235 -49.00 17.32 9.59
CA ASP A 235 -49.93 18.00 8.67
C ASP A 235 -50.19 19.45 9.12
N THR A 236 -50.28 19.69 10.44
CA THR A 236 -50.37 21.05 11.00
C THR A 236 -49.14 21.90 10.69
N LEU A 237 -47.96 21.28 10.50
CA LEU A 237 -46.69 21.95 10.22
C LEU A 237 -46.36 22.08 8.73
N LYS A 238 -47.19 21.55 7.83
CA LYS A 238 -46.85 21.40 6.41
C LYS A 238 -46.38 22.70 5.74
N ASN A 239 -47.08 23.82 5.97
CA ASN A 239 -46.74 25.11 5.34
C ASN A 239 -45.45 25.70 5.93
N LEU A 240 -45.21 25.51 7.22
CA LEU A 240 -43.96 25.90 7.88
C LEU A 240 -42.78 25.08 7.33
N LEU A 241 -42.96 23.77 7.18
CA LEU A 241 -41.93 22.87 6.65
C LEU A 241 -41.63 23.16 5.18
N SER A 242 -42.67 23.40 4.37
CA SER A 242 -42.50 23.76 2.96
C SER A 242 -41.74 25.09 2.79
N ASP A 243 -42.11 26.15 3.52
CA ASP A 243 -41.38 27.41 3.46
C ASP A 243 -39.95 27.29 3.99
N ALA A 244 -39.73 26.50 5.04
CA ALA A 244 -38.37 26.25 5.55
C ALA A 244 -37.52 25.42 4.58
N ALA A 245 -38.12 24.49 3.84
CA ALA A 245 -37.45 23.69 2.81
C ALA A 245 -37.09 24.53 1.58
N GLU A 246 -37.99 25.41 1.15
CA GLU A 246 -37.81 26.29 -0.01
C GLU A 246 -36.85 27.45 0.30
N ASN A 247 -37.08 28.16 1.40
CA ASN A 247 -36.39 29.42 1.72
C ASN A 247 -35.22 29.25 2.70
N GLY A 248 -35.05 28.06 3.27
CA GLY A 248 -33.91 27.70 4.11
C GLY A 248 -33.66 28.73 5.22
N LYS A 249 -32.41 29.20 5.29
CA LYS A 249 -31.96 30.19 6.29
C LYS A 249 -32.58 31.58 6.15
N ASN A 250 -33.25 31.85 5.03
CA ASN A 250 -33.92 33.12 4.73
C ASN A 250 -35.43 33.06 4.94
N SER A 251 -35.96 31.95 5.48
CA SER A 251 -37.39 31.76 5.72
C SER A 251 -37.99 32.90 6.57
N SER A 252 -38.98 33.58 5.99
CA SER A 252 -39.71 34.67 6.63
C SER A 252 -41.02 34.21 7.28
N TYR A 253 -41.34 32.91 7.17
CA TYR A 253 -42.56 32.32 7.70
C TYR A 253 -42.67 32.49 9.21
N THR A 254 -43.84 32.94 9.66
CA THR A 254 -44.10 33.23 11.09
C THR A 254 -44.86 32.09 11.74
N ILE A 255 -44.30 31.53 12.81
CA ILE A 255 -44.88 30.37 13.50
C ILE A 255 -46.19 30.77 14.19
N SER A 256 -47.26 30.03 13.93
CA SER A 256 -48.58 30.22 14.56
C SER A 256 -48.70 29.53 15.92
N PRO A 257 -49.70 29.88 16.75
CA PRO A 257 -49.95 29.18 18.01
C PRO A 257 -50.31 27.69 17.86
N ALA A 258 -50.90 27.30 16.72
CA ALA A 258 -51.25 25.90 16.43
C ALA A 258 -50.01 25.09 16.06
N GLU A 259 -49.13 25.64 15.23
CA GLU A 259 -47.85 25.04 14.85
C GLU A 259 -46.90 24.93 16.05
N GLN A 260 -46.87 25.95 16.93
CA GLN A 260 -46.11 25.84 18.20
C GLN A 260 -46.57 24.63 19.02
N LYS A 261 -47.89 24.41 19.17
CA LYS A 261 -48.42 23.25 19.90
C LYS A 261 -48.08 21.93 19.22
N ALA A 262 -48.08 21.90 17.89
CA ALA A 262 -47.70 20.71 17.13
C ALA A 262 -46.21 20.36 17.32
N ILE A 263 -45.32 21.35 17.29
CA ILE A 263 -43.89 21.19 17.59
C ILE A 263 -43.69 20.68 19.02
N GLN A 264 -44.41 21.23 20.00
CA GLN A 264 -44.36 20.77 21.39
C GLN A 264 -44.81 19.31 21.54
N SER A 265 -45.90 18.91 20.86
CA SER A 265 -46.43 17.54 20.88
C SER A 265 -45.45 16.55 20.24
N LEU A 266 -44.89 16.87 19.07
CA LEU A 266 -43.89 16.02 18.41
C LEU A 266 -42.60 15.90 19.23
N ASN A 267 -42.11 17.00 19.82
CA ASN A 267 -40.94 16.95 20.69
C ASN A 267 -41.17 16.04 21.91
N LYS A 268 -42.36 16.11 22.52
CA LYS A 268 -42.72 15.23 23.65
C LYS A 268 -42.80 13.76 23.23
N LEU A 269 -43.45 13.45 22.10
CA LEU A 269 -43.53 12.08 21.57
C LEU A 269 -42.15 11.48 21.29
N ALA A 270 -41.24 12.29 20.73
CA ALA A 270 -39.85 11.89 20.48
C ALA A 270 -39.07 11.68 21.78
N TYR A 271 -39.20 12.60 22.74
CA TYR A 271 -38.54 12.50 24.05
C TYR A 271 -38.99 11.27 24.85
N ASP A 272 -40.29 10.98 24.86
CA ASP A 272 -40.87 9.82 25.54
C ASP A 272 -40.56 8.50 24.82
N ALA A 273 -40.12 8.53 23.56
CA ALA A 273 -39.81 7.34 22.78
C ALA A 273 -38.39 6.83 23.00
N VAL A 274 -37.44 7.70 23.36
CA VAL A 274 -36.02 7.37 23.44
C VAL A 274 -35.56 7.08 24.89
N PRO A 275 -34.52 6.24 25.09
CA PRO A 275 -33.97 5.95 26.42
C PRO A 275 -33.31 7.17 27.08
N ALA A 276 -33.18 7.15 28.41
CA ALA A 276 -32.67 8.26 29.23
C ALA A 276 -31.27 8.79 28.86
N ALA A 277 -30.44 7.98 28.19
CA ALA A 277 -29.14 8.42 27.66
C ALA A 277 -29.29 9.37 26.45
N LEU A 278 -30.29 9.13 25.59
CA LEU A 278 -30.61 9.98 24.44
C LEU A 278 -31.46 11.18 24.85
N GLN A 279 -32.33 11.05 25.86
CA GLN A 279 -33.06 12.18 26.46
C GLN A 279 -32.10 13.30 26.91
N ARG A 280 -31.00 12.94 27.58
CA ARG A 280 -29.95 13.91 27.98
C ARG A 280 -29.25 14.59 26.81
N GLN A 281 -29.15 13.93 25.65
CA GLN A 281 -28.60 14.51 24.43
C GLN A 281 -29.63 15.42 23.74
N MET A 282 -30.92 15.06 23.77
CA MET A 282 -32.02 15.94 23.33
C MET A 282 -32.11 17.20 24.21
N ASP A 283 -31.99 17.08 25.53
CA ASP A 283 -31.98 18.24 26.44
C ASP A 283 -30.80 19.18 26.15
N LYS A 284 -29.64 18.62 25.80
CA LYS A 284 -28.46 19.40 25.39
C LYS A 284 -28.69 20.10 24.05
N ALA A 285 -29.31 19.42 23.08
CA ALA A 285 -29.61 19.98 21.77
C ALA A 285 -30.65 21.12 21.85
N LEU A 286 -31.66 20.98 22.72
CA LEU A 286 -32.71 21.98 22.94
C LEU A 286 -32.29 23.14 23.86
N ASN A 287 -31.06 23.14 24.37
CA ASN A 287 -30.58 24.16 25.31
C ASN A 287 -30.57 25.55 24.66
N GLY A 288 -31.37 26.48 25.18
CA GLY A 288 -31.55 27.83 24.64
C GLY A 288 -32.78 28.00 23.74
N ILE A 289 -33.54 26.93 23.48
CA ILE A 289 -34.79 26.97 22.72
C ILE A 289 -35.98 26.97 23.68
N ASP A 290 -36.64 28.11 23.82
CA ASP A 290 -37.89 28.21 24.59
C ASP A 290 -39.07 27.78 23.70
N LEU A 291 -39.38 26.47 23.74
CA LEU A 291 -40.51 25.88 23.00
C LEU A 291 -41.87 26.47 23.41
N GLU A 292 -41.96 27.21 24.52
CA GLU A 292 -43.18 27.90 24.98
C GLU A 292 -43.37 29.28 24.34
N LYS A 293 -42.36 29.83 23.64
CA LYS A 293 -42.38 31.17 23.02
C LYS A 293 -41.91 31.18 21.57
N MET A 294 -42.46 30.29 20.74
CA MET A 294 -42.15 30.22 19.31
C MET A 294 -43.11 31.07 18.46
N SER A 295 -44.37 31.15 18.89
CA SER A 295 -45.44 31.83 18.16
C SER A 295 -45.13 33.32 17.97
N GLY A 296 -45.29 33.81 16.74
CA GLY A 296 -45.01 35.19 16.36
C GLY A 296 -43.52 35.49 16.08
N SER A 297 -42.63 34.50 16.17
CA SER A 297 -41.25 34.59 15.65
C SER A 297 -41.19 33.99 14.25
N THR A 298 -40.30 34.50 13.39
CA THR A 298 -40.04 33.89 12.08
C THR A 298 -39.15 32.66 12.23
N VAL A 299 -39.24 31.72 11.30
CA VAL A 299 -38.41 30.50 11.26
C VAL A 299 -36.93 30.86 11.21
N ALA A 300 -36.50 31.83 10.40
CA ALA A 300 -35.10 32.29 10.37
C ALA A 300 -34.61 32.86 11.72
N VAL A 301 -35.47 33.59 12.45
CA VAL A 301 -35.12 34.11 13.80
C VAL A 301 -34.99 32.97 14.81
N MET A 302 -35.83 31.94 14.71
CA MET A 302 -35.72 30.76 15.56
C MET A 302 -34.46 29.96 15.26
N LEU A 303 -34.18 29.68 13.98
CA LEU A 303 -32.98 28.98 13.54
C LEU A 303 -31.69 29.76 13.91
N GLY A 304 -31.70 31.09 13.82
CA GLY A 304 -30.59 31.94 14.26
C GLY A 304 -30.32 31.88 15.78
N ARG A 305 -31.36 31.71 16.61
CA ARG A 305 -31.20 31.53 18.07
C ARG A 305 -30.64 30.16 18.46
N THR A 306 -30.82 29.16 17.59
CA THR A 306 -30.28 27.79 17.79
C THR A 306 -28.81 27.63 17.38
N GLY A 307 -28.20 28.68 16.78
CA GLY A 307 -26.85 28.60 16.22
C GLY A 307 -26.75 27.80 14.92
N LEU A 308 -27.89 27.47 14.29
CA LEU A 308 -27.96 26.70 13.04
C LEU A 308 -27.72 27.56 11.77
N ILE A 309 -27.59 28.89 11.90
CA ILE A 309 -27.33 29.79 10.77
C ILE A 309 -26.38 30.92 11.21
N GLU A 310 -25.28 31.14 10.49
CA GLU A 310 -24.49 32.38 10.55
C GLU A 310 -24.95 33.35 9.45
N ALA A 311 -24.95 34.66 9.73
CA ALA A 311 -25.42 35.70 8.81
C ALA A 311 -24.54 35.77 7.53
N SER A 312 -25.19 35.72 6.36
CA SER A 312 -24.54 35.53 5.04
C SER A 312 -23.78 36.76 4.51
N ALA A 313 -22.66 36.53 3.79
CA ALA A 313 -21.88 37.53 3.04
C ALA A 313 -21.93 37.25 1.51
N ALA A 314 -22.04 38.32 0.72
CA ALA A 314 -22.08 38.34 -0.75
C ALA A 314 -20.68 38.14 -1.38
N ALA A 315 -20.63 37.81 -2.69
CA ALA A 315 -19.41 37.49 -3.44
C ALA A 315 -18.35 38.62 -3.42
N GLU A 316 -17.16 38.34 -2.87
CA GLU A 316 -16.05 39.29 -2.72
C GLU A 316 -14.97 39.13 -3.82
N GLN A 317 -14.44 40.24 -4.35
CA GLN A 317 -13.28 40.25 -5.26
C GLN A 317 -11.95 40.22 -4.47
N LYS A 318 -11.10 39.20 -4.67
CA LYS A 318 -9.84 38.99 -3.91
C LYS A 318 -8.57 39.06 -4.77
N LEU A 319 -7.49 39.64 -4.23
CA LEU A 319 -6.14 39.69 -4.83
C LEU A 319 -5.09 39.05 -3.90
N ILE A 320 -4.03 38.49 -4.48
CA ILE A 320 -2.82 38.02 -3.79
C ILE A 320 -1.65 38.96 -4.10
N VAL A 321 -0.95 39.43 -3.07
CA VAL A 321 0.21 40.33 -3.18
C VAL A 321 1.43 39.69 -2.54
N LYS A 322 2.49 39.45 -3.31
CA LYS A 322 3.80 39.06 -2.78
C LYS A 322 4.65 40.29 -2.49
N VAL A 323 5.16 40.37 -1.27
CA VAL A 323 6.13 41.37 -0.81
C VAL A 323 7.54 40.83 -1.02
N LYS A 324 8.46 41.67 -1.52
CA LYS A 324 9.87 41.29 -1.72
C LYS A 324 10.52 40.88 -0.41
N ASP A 325 11.44 39.91 -0.49
CA ASP A 325 11.97 39.22 0.70
C ASP A 325 12.67 40.13 1.73
N ASN A 326 13.16 41.30 1.31
CA ASN A 326 13.83 42.30 2.14
C ASN A 326 12.92 43.44 2.62
N GLN A 327 11.62 43.39 2.35
CA GLN A 327 10.66 44.42 2.70
C GLN A 327 9.66 43.95 3.76
N SER A 328 9.19 44.90 4.57
CA SER A 328 8.22 44.60 5.63
C SER A 328 6.81 44.55 5.06
N ALA A 329 6.13 43.42 5.25
CA ALA A 329 4.73 43.26 4.87
C ALA A 329 3.81 44.31 5.50
N ASN A 330 4.10 44.76 6.74
CA ASN A 330 3.35 45.82 7.40
C ASN A 330 3.38 47.16 6.66
N LYS A 331 4.48 47.48 5.94
CA LYS A 331 4.56 48.68 5.10
C LYS A 331 3.73 48.56 3.83
N VAL A 332 3.58 47.35 3.29
CA VAL A 332 2.73 47.09 2.13
C VAL A 332 1.26 47.08 2.55
N ILE A 333 0.92 46.42 3.66
CA ILE A 333 -0.43 46.39 4.25
C ILE A 333 -0.98 47.80 4.45
N SER A 334 -0.20 48.73 5.00
CA SER A 334 -0.68 50.11 5.25
C SER A 334 -0.96 50.90 3.97
N LYS A 335 -0.14 50.70 2.92
CA LYS A 335 -0.35 51.34 1.60
C LYS A 335 -1.52 50.71 0.85
N VAL A 336 -1.59 49.38 0.84
CA VAL A 336 -2.65 48.63 0.16
C VAL A 336 -4.02 48.94 0.78
N ARG A 337 -4.12 49.10 2.10
CA ARG A 337 -5.35 49.58 2.77
C ARG A 337 -5.86 50.94 2.29
N SER A 338 -4.97 51.80 1.78
CA SER A 338 -5.36 53.11 1.24
C SER A 338 -5.99 53.05 -0.16
N TYR A 339 -5.98 51.87 -0.80
CA TYR A 339 -6.55 51.64 -2.14
C TYR A 339 -7.98 51.06 -2.11
N GLY A 340 -8.72 51.28 -1.01
CA GLY A 340 -10.14 50.91 -0.95
C GLY A 340 -10.43 49.43 -0.66
N THR A 341 -9.54 48.76 0.07
CA THR A 341 -9.66 47.33 0.41
C THR A 341 -10.58 47.11 1.61
N GLN A 342 -11.40 46.07 1.58
CA GLN A 342 -12.23 45.60 2.70
C GLN A 342 -11.39 44.99 3.80
N SER A 343 -10.40 44.18 3.43
CA SER A 343 -9.54 43.45 4.35
C SER A 343 -8.15 43.24 3.73
N VAL A 344 -7.11 43.19 4.57
CA VAL A 344 -5.76 42.77 4.17
C VAL A 344 -5.20 41.88 5.27
N SER A 345 -4.94 40.62 4.93
CA SER A 345 -4.43 39.59 5.84
C SER A 345 -3.21 38.90 5.23
N THR A 346 -2.42 38.21 6.04
CA THR A 346 -1.36 37.34 5.50
C THR A 346 -1.98 36.01 5.09
N LEU A 347 -1.59 35.48 3.93
CA LEU A 347 -2.10 34.21 3.37
C LEU A 347 -1.98 33.04 4.36
N SER A 348 -0.96 33.06 5.22
CA SER A 348 -0.77 32.10 6.32
C SER A 348 0.11 32.71 7.41
N SER A 349 -0.04 32.23 8.65
CA SER A 349 0.79 32.62 9.80
C SER A 349 2.27 32.27 9.63
N GLN A 350 2.61 31.37 8.71
CA GLN A 350 3.99 30.95 8.40
C GLN A 350 4.62 31.71 7.21
N THR A 351 3.83 32.43 6.42
CA THR A 351 4.30 33.16 5.21
C THR A 351 3.95 34.63 5.30
N SER A 352 4.75 35.39 6.05
CA SER A 352 4.50 36.81 6.32
C SER A 352 4.61 37.73 5.10
N GLN A 353 5.10 37.23 3.96
CA GLN A 353 5.35 38.01 2.75
C GLN A 353 4.27 37.85 1.66
N LEU A 354 3.27 36.99 1.86
CA LEU A 354 2.13 36.86 0.96
C LEU A 354 0.90 37.43 1.65
N LEU A 355 0.27 38.41 1.01
CA LEU A 355 -0.89 39.10 1.52
C LEU A 355 -2.11 38.76 0.67
N VAL A 356 -3.24 38.50 1.31
CA VAL A 356 -4.55 38.41 0.69
C VAL A 356 -5.26 39.73 0.92
N VAL A 357 -5.79 40.30 -0.15
CA VAL A 357 -6.45 41.60 -0.17
C VAL A 357 -7.88 41.40 -0.65
N ASP A 358 -8.84 41.63 0.22
CA ASP A 358 -10.26 41.67 -0.14
C ASP A 358 -10.61 43.10 -0.57
N LEU A 359 -11.21 43.28 -1.74
CA LEU A 359 -11.65 44.58 -2.25
C LEU A 359 -13.08 44.85 -1.80
N LYS A 360 -13.38 46.09 -1.39
CA LYS A 360 -14.77 46.47 -1.07
C LYS A 360 -15.60 46.49 -2.33
N ASP A 361 -16.78 45.88 -2.27
CA ASP A 361 -17.81 46.03 -3.28
C ASP A 361 -18.76 47.15 -2.85
N GLU A 362 -18.76 48.31 -3.53
CA GLU A 362 -19.84 49.29 -3.32
C GLU A 362 -20.24 50.01 -4.62
N GLU A 363 -21.54 49.92 -4.87
CA GLU A 363 -22.34 50.80 -5.72
C GLU A 363 -21.98 52.28 -5.47
N LYS A 364 -21.89 53.06 -6.56
CA LYS A 364 -21.64 54.52 -6.64
C LYS A 364 -20.17 54.94 -6.71
N GLY A 365 -19.63 54.79 -7.93
CA GLY A 365 -18.88 55.85 -8.60
C GLY A 365 -17.56 56.29 -7.96
N TYR A 366 -16.49 55.54 -8.18
CA TYR A 366 -15.14 56.03 -8.50
C TYR A 366 -14.39 54.89 -9.22
N HIS A 367 -13.64 55.20 -10.27
CA HIS A 367 -13.02 54.24 -11.19
C HIS A 367 -11.90 53.38 -10.57
N ALA A 368 -12.23 52.32 -9.84
CA ALA A 368 -11.27 51.27 -9.50
C ALA A 368 -11.85 49.86 -9.68
N THR A 369 -11.62 49.25 -10.84
CA THR A 369 -11.80 47.80 -11.05
C THR A 369 -10.67 47.01 -10.36
N ALA A 370 -10.84 45.72 -10.04
CA ALA A 370 -9.76 44.86 -9.52
C ALA A 370 -8.45 45.01 -10.32
N ALA A 371 -8.55 45.12 -11.65
CA ALA A 371 -7.42 45.33 -12.57
C ALA A 371 -6.67 46.68 -12.41
N SER A 372 -7.34 47.74 -11.92
CA SER A 372 -6.68 49.02 -11.64
C SER A 372 -6.01 49.03 -10.27
N THR A 373 -6.60 48.36 -9.29
CA THR A 373 -6.01 48.20 -7.95
C THR A 373 -4.78 47.30 -8.02
N GLU A 374 -4.84 46.21 -8.79
CA GLU A 374 -3.70 45.37 -9.17
C GLU A 374 -2.56 46.21 -9.75
N LYS A 375 -2.80 47.02 -10.78
CA LYS A 375 -1.78 47.92 -11.37
C LYS A 375 -1.22 48.97 -10.41
N GLN A 376 -1.96 49.37 -9.38
CA GLN A 376 -1.46 50.30 -8.36
C GLN A 376 -0.55 49.59 -7.36
N ILE A 377 -0.95 48.39 -6.93
CA ILE A 377 -0.18 47.56 -6.01
C ILE A 377 1.11 47.07 -6.68
N GLU A 378 1.06 46.68 -7.96
CA GLU A 378 2.22 46.24 -8.75
C GLU A 378 3.31 47.32 -8.83
N LYS A 379 2.92 48.60 -8.85
CA LYS A 379 3.86 49.74 -8.91
C LYS A 379 4.56 50.04 -7.58
N LEU A 380 4.16 49.41 -6.48
CA LEU A 380 4.82 49.61 -5.20
C LEU A 380 6.23 49.01 -5.24
N PRO A 381 7.29 49.76 -4.90
CA PRO A 381 8.66 49.26 -4.97
C PRO A 381 8.90 48.06 -4.04
N GLU A 382 8.06 47.91 -3.01
CA GLU A 382 8.10 46.81 -2.06
C GLU A 382 7.39 45.53 -2.51
N VAL A 383 6.57 45.59 -3.56
CA VAL A 383 5.81 44.46 -4.11
C VAL A 383 6.63 43.75 -5.19
N GLU A 384 6.59 42.42 -5.16
CA GLU A 384 7.22 41.53 -6.14
C GLU A 384 6.25 41.20 -7.27
N PHE A 385 5.01 40.84 -6.93
CA PHE A 385 3.91 40.69 -7.86
C PHE A 385 2.57 40.87 -7.13
N VAL A 386 1.52 41.12 -7.89
CA VAL A 386 0.13 41.07 -7.46
C VAL A 386 -0.69 40.39 -8.56
N GLU A 387 -1.62 39.54 -8.18
CA GLU A 387 -2.49 38.81 -9.11
C GLU A 387 -3.90 38.63 -8.51
N PRO A 388 -4.96 38.52 -9.34
CA PRO A 388 -6.28 38.13 -8.86
C PRO A 388 -6.30 36.66 -8.42
N VAL A 389 -7.13 36.35 -7.42
CA VAL A 389 -7.39 34.95 -7.02
C VAL A 389 -8.13 34.24 -8.15
N GLN A 390 -7.48 33.25 -8.76
CA GLN A 390 -8.05 32.43 -9.84
C GLN A 390 -8.83 31.24 -9.29
N THR A 391 -9.88 30.83 -10.00
CA THR A 391 -10.62 29.59 -9.74
C THR A 391 -10.30 28.58 -10.84
N TYR A 392 -9.88 27.37 -10.47
CA TYR A 392 -9.62 26.26 -11.39
C TYR A 392 -10.74 25.22 -11.29
N ARG A 393 -11.06 24.53 -12.39
CA ARG A 393 -12.06 23.44 -12.45
C ARG A 393 -11.42 22.09 -12.82
N ALA A 394 -12.17 21.00 -12.62
CA ALA A 394 -11.73 19.63 -12.90
C ALA A 394 -11.59 19.32 -14.41
N LEU A 395 -10.87 18.25 -14.74
CA LEU A 395 -10.38 17.94 -16.10
C LEU A 395 -11.32 17.07 -16.96
N SER A 396 -12.40 16.50 -16.39
CA SER A 396 -13.47 15.84 -17.15
C SER A 396 -14.64 16.80 -17.42
N THR A 397 -15.27 16.63 -18.57
CA THR A 397 -16.41 17.42 -19.07
C THR A 397 -17.77 16.74 -18.90
N ASP A 398 -17.83 15.63 -18.15
CA ASP A 398 -19.06 14.85 -17.92
C ASP A 398 -19.88 15.49 -16.78
N THR A 399 -21.19 15.55 -16.94
CA THR A 399 -22.07 16.39 -16.11
C THR A 399 -22.09 16.00 -14.63
N SER A 400 -21.90 14.71 -14.31
CA SER A 400 -21.88 14.20 -12.93
C SER A 400 -20.47 13.89 -12.40
N TYR A 401 -19.41 14.13 -13.17
CA TYR A 401 -18.02 13.96 -12.71
C TYR A 401 -17.70 14.71 -11.40
N PRO A 402 -18.21 15.94 -11.15
CA PRO A 402 -17.96 16.64 -9.88
C PRO A 402 -18.39 15.88 -8.63
N TYR A 403 -19.29 14.90 -8.75
CA TYR A 403 -19.76 14.07 -7.64
C TYR A 403 -18.93 12.79 -7.45
N GLN A 404 -18.11 12.39 -8.44
CA GLN A 404 -17.31 11.16 -8.42
C GLN A 404 -16.06 11.29 -7.53
N TRP A 405 -16.27 11.42 -6.22
CA TRP A 405 -15.20 11.61 -5.24
C TRP A 405 -14.13 10.50 -5.30
N SER A 406 -14.50 9.28 -5.68
CA SER A 406 -13.58 8.15 -5.80
C SER A 406 -12.53 8.32 -6.91
N LEU A 407 -12.81 9.18 -7.89
CA LEU A 407 -11.88 9.58 -8.94
C LEU A 407 -11.10 10.83 -8.53
N LYS A 408 -11.79 11.80 -7.94
CA LYS A 408 -11.21 13.06 -7.49
C LYS A 408 -11.80 13.47 -6.14
N ASN A 409 -11.02 13.31 -5.08
CA ASN A 409 -11.49 13.59 -3.73
C ASN A 409 -11.06 15.01 -3.28
N PRO A 410 -12.00 15.95 -3.07
CA PRO A 410 -11.67 17.30 -2.62
C PRO A 410 -11.34 17.38 -1.11
N GLU A 411 -11.72 16.38 -0.31
CA GLU A 411 -11.52 16.38 1.14
C GLU A 411 -10.14 15.81 1.51
N ILE A 412 -9.76 14.67 0.92
CA ILE A 412 -8.49 13.97 1.19
C ILE A 412 -7.91 13.42 -0.11
N GLU A 413 -6.80 13.98 -0.57
CA GLU A 413 -6.09 13.56 -1.81
C GLU A 413 -5.73 12.07 -1.83
N SER A 414 -5.44 11.47 -0.67
CA SER A 414 -5.13 10.04 -0.58
C SER A 414 -6.36 9.13 -0.70
N GLY A 415 -7.58 9.67 -0.61
CA GLY A 415 -8.82 8.92 -0.56
C GLY A 415 -9.39 8.50 -1.93
N ASP A 416 -8.95 9.14 -3.02
CA ASP A 416 -9.27 8.68 -4.37
C ASP A 416 -8.22 7.71 -4.93
N ILE A 417 -8.50 7.17 -6.12
CA ILE A 417 -7.60 6.25 -6.84
C ILE A 417 -6.45 6.96 -7.59
N GLY A 418 -6.36 8.29 -7.53
CA GLY A 418 -5.45 9.13 -8.30
C GLY A 418 -5.85 9.31 -9.77
N TYR A 419 -7.15 9.39 -10.06
CA TYR A 419 -7.66 9.36 -11.44
C TYR A 419 -7.22 10.55 -12.29
N ASP A 420 -7.23 11.79 -11.79
CA ASP A 420 -6.85 12.98 -12.59
C ASP A 420 -5.45 12.83 -13.25
N ALA A 421 -4.47 12.34 -12.49
CA ALA A 421 -3.12 12.08 -13.00
C ALA A 421 -3.06 10.83 -13.90
N LEU A 422 -3.88 9.82 -13.60
CA LEU A 422 -4.01 8.61 -14.41
C LEU A 422 -4.60 8.95 -15.78
N GLU A 423 -5.72 9.67 -15.85
CA GLU A 423 -6.35 10.12 -17.09
C GLU A 423 -5.36 10.90 -17.97
N SER A 424 -4.59 11.81 -17.36
CA SER A 424 -3.52 12.55 -18.03
C SER A 424 -2.45 11.63 -18.64
N LEU A 425 -2.18 10.47 -18.04
CA LEU A 425 -1.28 9.46 -18.60
C LEU A 425 -1.92 8.66 -19.73
N LEU A 426 -3.23 8.39 -19.64
CA LEU A 426 -3.96 7.60 -20.63
C LEU A 426 -4.30 8.41 -21.90
N GLN A 427 -4.39 9.74 -21.79
CA GLN A 427 -4.79 10.62 -22.89
C GLN A 427 -3.95 10.38 -24.16
N GLY A 428 -4.64 10.10 -25.26
CA GLY A 428 -4.02 9.87 -26.58
C GLY A 428 -3.29 8.53 -26.74
N LYS A 429 -3.30 7.65 -25.72
CA LYS A 429 -2.76 6.29 -25.86
C LYS A 429 -3.74 5.40 -26.63
N GLN A 430 -3.19 4.49 -27.42
CA GLN A 430 -3.91 3.38 -28.03
C GLN A 430 -3.41 2.08 -27.40
N LEU A 431 -4.15 1.57 -26.43
CA LEU A 431 -3.87 0.28 -25.79
C LEU A 431 -4.84 -0.80 -26.29
N PRO A 432 -4.43 -2.08 -26.32
CA PRO A 432 -5.34 -3.19 -26.53
C PRO A 432 -6.54 -3.13 -25.59
N SER A 433 -7.74 -3.38 -26.14
CA SER A 433 -8.94 -3.49 -25.31
C SER A 433 -8.87 -4.72 -24.41
N THR A 434 -9.33 -4.57 -23.17
CA THR A 434 -9.43 -5.65 -22.20
C THR A 434 -10.91 -5.95 -21.90
N MET A 435 -11.35 -7.17 -22.22
CA MET A 435 -12.71 -7.61 -21.88
C MET A 435 -12.81 -7.92 -20.38
N ILE A 436 -13.74 -7.25 -19.70
CA ILE A 436 -14.06 -7.42 -18.29
C ILE A 436 -15.48 -7.95 -18.20
N ALA A 437 -15.66 -9.11 -17.59
CA ALA A 437 -16.99 -9.66 -17.35
C ALA A 437 -17.59 -9.09 -16.07
N VAL A 438 -18.82 -8.58 -16.15
CA VAL A 438 -19.63 -8.21 -15.00
C VAL A 438 -20.64 -9.34 -14.79
N VAL A 439 -20.35 -10.18 -13.81
CA VAL A 439 -21.17 -11.35 -13.46
C VAL A 439 -22.11 -10.93 -12.32
N ASP A 440 -23.30 -10.45 -12.69
CA ASP A 440 -24.17 -9.65 -11.81
C ASP A 440 -25.67 -9.75 -12.22
N THR A 441 -26.46 -8.70 -12.00
CA THR A 441 -27.89 -8.56 -12.35
C THR A 441 -28.16 -8.23 -13.82
N GLY A 442 -27.11 -8.02 -14.63
CA GLY A 442 -27.21 -7.59 -16.03
C GLY A 442 -26.52 -6.26 -16.23
N VAL A 443 -26.54 -5.74 -17.46
CA VAL A 443 -26.06 -4.38 -17.77
C VAL A 443 -26.99 -3.74 -18.79
N ASP A 444 -27.49 -2.55 -18.49
CA ASP A 444 -28.18 -1.73 -19.48
C ASP A 444 -27.17 -1.10 -20.46
N HIS A 445 -27.01 -1.77 -21.60
CA HIS A 445 -26.15 -1.33 -22.68
C HIS A 445 -26.78 -0.25 -23.56
N THR A 446 -28.02 0.18 -23.29
CA THR A 446 -28.67 1.23 -24.09
C THR A 446 -28.23 2.64 -23.69
N LEU A 447 -27.70 2.79 -22.47
CA LEU A 447 -27.19 4.06 -21.94
C LEU A 447 -26.00 4.58 -22.76
N ALA A 448 -25.96 5.89 -23.01
CA ALA A 448 -24.95 6.53 -23.87
C ALA A 448 -23.51 6.25 -23.39
N ASP A 449 -23.28 6.24 -22.09
CA ASP A 449 -21.97 5.94 -21.47
C ASP A 449 -21.52 4.49 -21.67
N LEU A 450 -22.46 3.56 -21.90
CA LEU A 450 -22.21 2.12 -21.95
C LEU A 450 -22.41 1.50 -23.34
N SER A 451 -23.13 2.18 -24.24
CA SER A 451 -23.54 1.67 -25.56
C SER A 451 -22.43 1.11 -26.42
N ASP A 452 -21.28 1.78 -26.48
CA ASP A 452 -20.10 1.33 -27.24
C ASP A 452 -19.17 0.41 -26.42
N GLN A 453 -19.42 0.28 -25.12
CA GLN A 453 -18.52 -0.37 -24.17
C GLN A 453 -18.98 -1.80 -23.86
N VAL A 454 -20.28 -2.07 -23.94
CA VAL A 454 -20.87 -3.37 -23.61
C VAL A 454 -21.00 -4.25 -24.86
N VAL A 455 -20.44 -5.45 -24.79
CA VAL A 455 -20.46 -6.46 -25.85
C VAL A 455 -21.75 -7.29 -25.72
N SER A 456 -22.90 -6.64 -25.95
CA SER A 456 -24.23 -7.20 -25.69
C SER A 456 -24.56 -8.44 -26.54
N ASP A 457 -23.99 -8.56 -27.75
CA ASP A 457 -24.12 -9.73 -28.63
C ASP A 457 -23.55 -11.02 -28.03
N LYS A 458 -22.60 -10.88 -27.09
CA LYS A 458 -22.03 -11.99 -26.31
C LYS A 458 -22.59 -12.07 -24.90
N GLY A 459 -23.47 -11.14 -24.52
CA GLY A 459 -24.14 -11.14 -23.24
C GLY A 459 -24.88 -12.45 -22.99
N LYS A 460 -24.88 -12.92 -21.73
CA LYS A 460 -25.62 -14.14 -21.39
C LYS A 460 -26.38 -14.02 -20.09
N ASN A 461 -27.67 -14.36 -20.16
CA ASN A 461 -28.55 -14.51 -19.02
C ASN A 461 -28.67 -15.98 -18.61
N PHE A 462 -28.33 -16.26 -17.35
CA PHE A 462 -28.41 -17.57 -16.72
C PHE A 462 -29.65 -17.73 -15.82
N VAL A 463 -30.33 -16.63 -15.50
CA VAL A 463 -31.62 -16.60 -14.76
C VAL A 463 -32.75 -16.97 -15.73
N ASP A 464 -32.89 -16.20 -16.81
CA ASP A 464 -33.73 -16.55 -17.97
C ASP A 464 -32.84 -16.75 -19.20
N LYS A 465 -32.68 -18.01 -19.61
CA LYS A 465 -31.77 -18.39 -20.71
C LYS A 465 -32.26 -17.96 -22.10
N THR A 466 -33.51 -17.49 -22.20
CA THR A 466 -34.16 -17.06 -23.44
C THR A 466 -34.13 -15.54 -23.62
N ALA A 467 -33.92 -14.79 -22.54
CA ALA A 467 -33.78 -13.35 -22.54
C ALA A 467 -32.32 -12.91 -22.77
N ASP A 468 -32.15 -11.62 -23.08
CA ASP A 468 -30.85 -10.97 -23.09
C ASP A 468 -30.35 -10.71 -21.65
N ALA A 469 -29.13 -10.17 -21.54
CA ALA A 469 -28.50 -9.87 -20.26
C ALA A 469 -28.72 -8.42 -19.81
N ILE A 470 -29.87 -7.83 -20.17
CA ILE A 470 -30.24 -6.49 -19.72
C ILE A 470 -30.52 -6.49 -18.21
N ASP A 471 -30.28 -5.34 -17.58
CA ASP A 471 -30.42 -5.19 -16.13
C ASP A 471 -31.85 -4.78 -15.75
N ASP A 472 -32.46 -5.56 -14.87
CA ASP A 472 -33.80 -5.37 -14.32
C ASP A 472 -33.79 -5.06 -12.81
N ASN A 473 -32.60 -4.82 -12.24
CA ASN A 473 -32.40 -4.49 -10.83
C ASN A 473 -31.66 -3.15 -10.66
N GLY A 474 -30.56 -2.97 -11.40
CA GLY A 474 -29.74 -1.77 -11.45
C GLY A 474 -28.34 -1.91 -10.87
N HIS A 475 -28.10 -2.91 -10.03
CA HIS A 475 -26.80 -3.12 -9.40
C HIS A 475 -25.68 -3.39 -10.42
N GLY A 476 -25.94 -4.20 -11.45
CA GLY A 476 -24.93 -4.58 -12.45
C GLY A 476 -24.58 -3.45 -13.40
N THR A 477 -25.55 -2.60 -13.76
CA THR A 477 -25.32 -1.35 -14.51
C THR A 477 -24.48 -0.37 -13.71
N HIS A 478 -24.74 -0.24 -12.40
CA HIS A 478 -23.93 0.58 -11.50
C HIS A 478 -22.47 0.12 -11.49
N VAL A 479 -22.24 -1.18 -11.29
CA VAL A 479 -20.91 -1.81 -11.33
C VAL A 479 -20.22 -1.62 -12.68
N ALA A 480 -20.91 -1.86 -13.80
CA ALA A 480 -20.34 -1.74 -15.14
C ALA A 480 -19.92 -0.30 -15.47
N SER A 481 -20.71 0.68 -15.06
CA SER A 481 -20.46 2.09 -15.33
C SER A 481 -19.25 2.63 -14.56
N ILE A 482 -19.00 2.18 -13.32
CA ILE A 482 -17.74 2.47 -12.60
C ILE A 482 -16.52 1.99 -13.39
N ILE A 483 -16.62 0.82 -14.02
CA ILE A 483 -15.50 0.22 -14.75
C ILE A 483 -15.22 0.95 -16.06
N ALA A 484 -16.25 1.15 -16.89
CA ALA A 484 -16.08 1.41 -18.31
C ALA A 484 -16.98 2.49 -18.89
N ALA A 485 -17.74 3.26 -18.09
CA ALA A 485 -18.47 4.41 -18.63
C ALA A 485 -17.56 5.31 -19.48
N LYS A 486 -18.04 5.70 -20.64
CA LYS A 486 -17.26 6.46 -21.62
C LYS A 486 -17.00 7.88 -21.11
N ALA A 487 -15.80 8.11 -20.59
CA ALA A 487 -15.39 9.43 -20.13
C ALA A 487 -15.31 10.46 -21.28
N ASN A 488 -15.57 11.71 -20.95
CA ASN A 488 -15.49 12.88 -21.82
C ASN A 488 -16.42 12.82 -23.04
N ASN A 489 -17.58 12.18 -22.89
CA ASN A 489 -18.67 12.18 -23.87
C ASN A 489 -19.78 13.19 -23.49
N HIS A 490 -19.65 13.89 -22.35
CA HIS A 490 -20.59 14.86 -21.79
C HIS A 490 -21.85 14.26 -21.16
N TYR A 491 -22.02 12.94 -21.27
CA TYR A 491 -23.11 12.25 -20.61
C TYR A 491 -22.66 11.85 -19.19
N SER A 492 -23.61 11.90 -18.27
CA SER A 492 -23.54 11.34 -16.92
C SER A 492 -22.15 11.26 -16.27
N ILE A 493 -21.44 10.13 -16.35
CA ILE A 493 -20.24 9.85 -15.52
C ILE A 493 -19.02 9.39 -16.33
N ALA A 494 -17.83 9.50 -15.72
CA ALA A 494 -16.61 8.90 -16.22
C ALA A 494 -16.34 7.52 -15.61
N GLY A 495 -16.05 6.52 -16.45
CA GLY A 495 -15.53 5.22 -16.02
C GLY A 495 -14.01 5.22 -15.87
N ILE A 496 -13.48 4.28 -15.09
CA ILE A 496 -12.05 4.25 -14.74
C ILE A 496 -11.16 3.78 -15.90
N ASN A 497 -11.62 2.79 -16.69
CA ASN A 497 -10.82 2.15 -17.74
C ASN A 497 -11.40 2.42 -19.14
N PRO A 498 -10.88 3.42 -19.88
CA PRO A 498 -11.36 3.73 -21.24
C PRO A 498 -11.00 2.68 -22.30
N PHE A 499 -10.20 1.66 -21.95
CA PHE A 499 -9.84 0.54 -22.82
C PHE A 499 -10.58 -0.76 -22.46
N ALA A 500 -11.46 -0.74 -21.44
CA ALA A 500 -12.26 -1.88 -21.10
C ALA A 500 -13.39 -2.10 -22.13
N THR A 501 -13.80 -3.35 -22.30
CA THR A 501 -15.12 -3.70 -22.84
C THR A 501 -15.83 -4.57 -21.83
N ILE A 502 -17.14 -4.39 -21.65
CA ILE A 502 -17.94 -5.11 -20.67
C ILE A 502 -18.61 -6.31 -21.33
N LEU A 503 -18.40 -7.50 -20.76
CA LEU A 503 -19.19 -8.68 -21.06
C LEU A 503 -20.30 -8.82 -19.99
N PRO A 504 -21.57 -8.58 -20.31
CA PRO A 504 -22.65 -8.68 -19.34
C PRO A 504 -23.03 -10.15 -19.13
N VAL A 505 -22.94 -10.63 -17.90
CA VAL A 505 -23.28 -12.01 -17.52
C VAL A 505 -24.29 -11.98 -16.38
N LYS A 506 -25.58 -12.05 -16.72
CA LYS A 506 -26.67 -11.99 -15.75
C LYS A 506 -26.82 -13.34 -15.02
N VAL A 507 -26.51 -13.34 -13.73
CA VAL A 507 -26.63 -14.49 -12.82
C VAL A 507 -27.47 -14.18 -11.58
N LEU A 508 -27.87 -12.92 -11.41
CA LEU A 508 -28.77 -12.45 -10.37
C LEU A 508 -30.09 -11.96 -11.01
N ASP A 509 -31.21 -12.24 -10.35
CA ASP A 509 -32.56 -11.86 -10.77
C ASP A 509 -32.90 -10.40 -10.42
N ALA A 510 -34.13 -9.97 -10.70
CA ALA A 510 -34.60 -8.60 -10.45
C ALA A 510 -34.55 -8.20 -8.95
N SER A 511 -34.48 -9.15 -8.02
CA SER A 511 -34.30 -8.88 -6.59
C SER A 511 -32.83 -8.74 -6.18
N GLY A 512 -31.89 -8.96 -7.11
CA GLY A 512 -30.46 -9.01 -6.82
C GLY A 512 -29.99 -10.36 -6.25
N SER A 513 -30.82 -11.40 -6.34
CA SER A 513 -30.51 -12.74 -5.79
C SER A 513 -30.17 -13.72 -6.90
N GLY A 514 -29.33 -14.72 -6.63
CA GLY A 514 -29.00 -15.73 -7.65
C GLY A 514 -28.53 -17.06 -7.10
N ASP A 515 -28.72 -18.10 -7.91
CA ASP A 515 -28.41 -19.47 -7.51
C ASP A 515 -26.93 -19.81 -7.74
N THR A 516 -26.38 -20.64 -6.85
CA THR A 516 -24.98 -21.09 -6.89
C THR A 516 -24.56 -21.65 -8.27
N GLU A 517 -25.44 -22.41 -8.92
CA GLU A 517 -25.18 -23.00 -10.23
C GLU A 517 -25.12 -21.96 -11.35
N GLN A 518 -25.99 -20.95 -11.32
CA GLN A 518 -26.05 -19.89 -12.31
C GLN A 518 -24.80 -19.03 -12.22
N ILE A 519 -24.39 -18.66 -11.00
CA ILE A 519 -23.15 -17.94 -10.73
C ILE A 519 -21.94 -18.73 -11.23
N ALA A 520 -21.87 -20.03 -10.92
CA ALA A 520 -20.77 -20.89 -11.39
C ALA A 520 -20.71 -20.99 -12.92
N TYR A 521 -21.85 -21.16 -13.60
CA TYR A 521 -21.92 -21.16 -15.06
C TYR A 521 -21.53 -19.80 -15.65
N GLY A 522 -21.95 -18.70 -15.04
CA GLY A 522 -21.58 -17.35 -15.44
C GLY A 522 -20.07 -17.12 -15.39
N ILE A 523 -19.41 -17.52 -14.29
CA ILE A 523 -17.95 -17.42 -14.15
C ILE A 523 -17.24 -18.25 -15.23
N MET A 524 -17.67 -19.49 -15.45
CA MET A 524 -17.07 -20.37 -16.47
C MET A 524 -17.28 -19.81 -17.88
N TYR A 525 -18.49 -19.31 -18.18
CA TYR A 525 -18.82 -18.69 -19.46
C TYR A 525 -17.99 -17.44 -19.72
N ALA A 526 -17.85 -16.55 -18.73
CA ALA A 526 -17.00 -15.37 -18.84
C ALA A 526 -15.55 -15.74 -19.22
N ALA A 527 -14.99 -16.76 -18.55
CA ALA A 527 -13.66 -17.26 -18.88
C ALA A 527 -13.58 -17.88 -20.29
N ASP A 528 -14.63 -18.56 -20.75
CA ASP A 528 -14.70 -19.15 -22.09
C ASP A 528 -14.87 -18.12 -23.20
N GLN A 529 -15.53 -16.99 -22.93
CA GLN A 529 -15.58 -15.84 -23.83
C GLN A 529 -14.27 -15.05 -23.88
N GLY A 530 -13.29 -15.41 -23.03
CA GLY A 530 -11.96 -14.81 -23.01
C GLY A 530 -11.88 -13.54 -22.17
N ALA A 531 -12.83 -13.32 -21.25
CA ALA A 531 -12.74 -12.24 -20.27
C ALA A 531 -11.41 -12.33 -19.51
N LYS A 532 -10.70 -11.20 -19.46
CA LYS A 532 -9.40 -11.09 -18.80
C LYS A 532 -9.52 -10.72 -17.34
N VAL A 533 -10.60 -10.04 -16.99
CA VAL A 533 -11.02 -9.76 -15.62
C VAL A 533 -12.46 -10.21 -15.44
N ILE A 534 -12.80 -10.81 -14.30
CA ILE A 534 -14.17 -11.18 -13.91
C ILE A 534 -14.47 -10.45 -12.60
N ASN A 535 -15.44 -9.55 -12.64
CA ASN A 535 -15.93 -8.83 -11.47
C ASN A 535 -17.11 -9.57 -10.84
N LEU A 536 -16.98 -9.89 -9.55
CA LEU A 536 -17.99 -10.54 -8.72
C LEU A 536 -18.35 -9.61 -7.56
N SER A 537 -19.19 -8.61 -7.83
CA SER A 537 -19.76 -7.70 -6.83
C SER A 537 -20.94 -8.37 -6.09
N LEU A 538 -20.73 -9.61 -5.66
CA LEU A 538 -21.71 -10.48 -5.00
C LEU A 538 -21.01 -11.31 -3.92
N GLY A 539 -21.78 -11.81 -2.96
CA GLY A 539 -21.25 -12.58 -1.84
C GLY A 539 -22.26 -13.54 -1.25
N GLY A 540 -21.78 -14.46 -0.44
CA GLY A 540 -22.58 -15.49 0.19
C GLY A 540 -21.74 -16.54 0.92
N PRO A 541 -22.37 -17.66 1.33
CA PRO A 541 -21.66 -18.74 2.01
C PRO A 541 -20.72 -19.50 1.07
N TYR A 542 -19.71 -20.17 1.65
CA TYR A 542 -18.76 -20.99 0.91
C TYR A 542 -19.43 -22.04 0.00
N SER A 543 -18.96 -22.14 -1.24
CA SER A 543 -19.43 -23.13 -2.21
C SER A 543 -18.28 -23.82 -2.96
N ARG A 544 -18.24 -25.16 -2.88
CA ARG A 544 -17.30 -25.99 -3.67
C ARG A 544 -17.50 -25.85 -5.18
N THR A 545 -18.73 -25.59 -5.62
CA THR A 545 -19.06 -25.46 -7.05
C THR A 545 -18.51 -24.15 -7.61
N ILE A 546 -18.71 -23.06 -6.88
CA ILE A 546 -18.13 -21.76 -7.26
C ILE A 546 -16.60 -21.84 -7.15
N GLU A 547 -16.02 -22.52 -6.15
CA GLU A 547 -14.55 -22.70 -6.04
C GLU A 547 -13.95 -23.38 -7.28
N TYR A 548 -14.65 -24.39 -7.79
CA TYR A 548 -14.27 -25.04 -9.04
C TYR A 548 -14.33 -24.07 -10.23
N ALA A 549 -15.38 -23.25 -10.32
CA ALA A 549 -15.52 -22.24 -11.38
C ALA A 549 -14.43 -21.16 -11.30
N LEU A 550 -14.09 -20.68 -10.11
CA LEU A 550 -13.00 -19.74 -9.87
C LEU A 550 -11.65 -20.34 -10.28
N GLN A 551 -11.38 -21.58 -9.88
CA GLN A 551 -10.18 -22.30 -10.32
C GLN A 551 -10.14 -22.45 -11.85
N TYR A 552 -11.28 -22.75 -12.49
CA TYR A 552 -11.40 -22.89 -13.94
C TYR A 552 -11.05 -21.58 -14.65
N ALA A 553 -11.65 -20.47 -14.21
CA ALA A 553 -11.37 -19.14 -14.75
C ALA A 553 -9.92 -18.72 -14.53
N SER A 554 -9.35 -18.97 -13.35
CA SER A 554 -7.94 -18.72 -13.04
C SER A 554 -7.00 -19.53 -13.95
N LYS A 555 -7.29 -20.81 -14.23
CA LYS A 555 -6.53 -21.65 -15.18
C LYS A 555 -6.59 -21.14 -16.63
N LYS A 556 -7.65 -20.42 -16.99
CA LYS A 556 -7.78 -19.73 -18.28
C LYS A 556 -7.07 -18.37 -18.32
N GLY A 557 -6.48 -17.96 -17.20
CA GLY A 557 -5.71 -16.73 -17.07
C GLY A 557 -6.56 -15.49 -16.76
N ALA A 558 -7.82 -15.67 -16.32
CA ALA A 558 -8.64 -14.56 -15.87
C ALA A 558 -8.19 -14.09 -14.47
N VAL A 559 -8.14 -12.77 -14.27
CA VAL A 559 -8.08 -12.14 -12.96
C VAL A 559 -9.49 -12.10 -12.40
N ILE A 560 -9.69 -12.59 -11.18
CA ILE A 560 -11.01 -12.58 -10.56
C ILE A 560 -10.97 -11.57 -9.42
N VAL A 561 -11.94 -10.67 -9.36
CA VAL A 561 -12.04 -9.63 -8.33
C VAL A 561 -13.39 -9.77 -7.66
N ALA A 562 -13.42 -9.87 -6.34
CA ALA A 562 -14.64 -10.16 -5.59
C ALA A 562 -14.79 -9.26 -4.35
N ALA A 563 -16.03 -8.86 -4.08
CA ALA A 563 -16.40 -8.01 -2.95
C ALA A 563 -16.33 -8.77 -1.61
N SER A 564 -15.75 -8.17 -0.57
CA SER A 564 -15.49 -8.86 0.70
C SER A 564 -16.74 -9.11 1.56
N GLY A 565 -17.84 -8.39 1.33
CA GLY A 565 -19.08 -8.49 2.13
C GLY A 565 -19.45 -7.17 2.82
N ASN A 566 -20.71 -7.04 3.26
CA ASN A 566 -21.29 -5.76 3.72
C ASN A 566 -21.89 -5.83 5.15
N ASP A 567 -21.46 -6.79 5.97
CA ASP A 567 -21.99 -7.06 7.30
C ASP A 567 -21.16 -6.42 8.44
N GLY A 568 -19.99 -5.87 8.13
CA GLY A 568 -19.01 -5.39 9.11
C GLY A 568 -18.37 -6.50 9.94
N PHE A 569 -18.36 -7.73 9.43
CA PHE A 569 -17.84 -8.90 10.14
C PHE A 569 -16.34 -9.11 9.89
N GLU A 570 -15.63 -9.65 10.89
CA GLU A 570 -14.26 -10.17 10.79
C GLU A 570 -14.23 -11.52 10.01
N GLU A 571 -14.98 -11.62 8.92
CA GLU A 571 -15.00 -12.77 8.03
C GLU A 571 -15.25 -12.31 6.59
N VAL A 572 -14.27 -12.55 5.72
CA VAL A 572 -14.39 -12.28 4.28
C VAL A 572 -15.37 -13.26 3.66
N SER A 573 -16.43 -12.71 3.05
CA SER A 573 -17.49 -13.46 2.37
C SER A 573 -16.96 -14.24 1.17
N TYR A 574 -17.70 -15.27 0.75
CA TYR A 574 -17.36 -16.06 -0.41
C TYR A 574 -18.10 -15.52 -1.64
N PRO A 575 -17.46 -15.30 -2.81
CA PRO A 575 -16.20 -15.88 -3.28
C PRO A 575 -14.92 -15.11 -2.94
N ALA A 576 -14.97 -13.95 -2.29
CA ALA A 576 -13.78 -13.14 -2.02
C ALA A 576 -12.74 -13.83 -1.14
N SER A 577 -13.14 -14.71 -0.21
CA SER A 577 -12.20 -15.52 0.58
C SER A 577 -11.51 -16.66 -0.20
N SER A 578 -11.81 -16.83 -1.49
CA SER A 578 -11.10 -17.80 -2.34
C SER A 578 -9.71 -17.28 -2.71
N LYS A 579 -8.69 -18.14 -2.61
CA LYS A 579 -7.32 -17.84 -3.08
C LYS A 579 -7.19 -17.53 -4.58
N TYR A 580 -8.24 -17.72 -5.36
CA TYR A 580 -8.29 -17.43 -6.79
C TYR A 580 -8.85 -16.03 -7.09
N ALA A 581 -9.41 -15.37 -6.10
CA ALA A 581 -9.97 -14.02 -6.19
C ALA A 581 -9.06 -13.02 -5.50
N ILE A 582 -9.02 -11.80 -6.04
CA ILE A 582 -8.55 -10.62 -5.34
C ILE A 582 -9.72 -10.13 -4.48
N SER A 583 -9.57 -10.19 -3.17
CA SER A 583 -10.58 -9.82 -2.18
C SER A 583 -10.56 -8.31 -1.92
N VAL A 584 -11.71 -7.65 -2.13
CA VAL A 584 -11.82 -6.18 -2.10
C VAL A 584 -12.82 -5.71 -1.05
N GLY A 585 -12.31 -5.00 -0.04
CA GLY A 585 -13.11 -4.27 0.94
C GLY A 585 -13.36 -2.81 0.54
N SER A 586 -14.16 -2.10 1.33
CA SER A 586 -14.63 -0.75 1.01
C SER A 586 -13.96 0.32 1.86
N THR A 587 -13.67 1.48 1.27
CA THR A 587 -13.34 2.72 1.97
C THR A 587 -14.37 3.81 1.71
N ASN A 588 -14.43 4.77 2.65
CA ASN A 588 -15.19 6.01 2.49
C ASN A 588 -14.30 7.17 2.02
N LYS A 589 -14.92 8.34 1.81
CA LYS A 589 -14.25 9.58 1.37
C LYS A 589 -13.14 10.08 2.29
N LEU A 590 -13.06 9.61 3.54
CA LEU A 590 -11.99 9.94 4.47
C LEU A 590 -10.79 9.00 4.35
N ASN A 591 -10.78 8.09 3.37
CA ASN A 591 -9.78 7.01 3.23
C ASN A 591 -9.69 6.13 4.49
N ILE A 592 -10.84 5.87 5.10
CA ILE A 592 -11.03 4.94 6.22
C ILE A 592 -11.86 3.77 5.68
N VAL A 593 -11.57 2.56 6.18
CA VAL A 593 -12.37 1.37 5.86
C VAL A 593 -13.81 1.62 6.30
N SER A 594 -14.78 1.32 5.43
CA SER A 594 -16.19 1.55 5.71
C SER A 594 -16.68 0.61 6.80
N ASP A 595 -17.48 1.12 7.75
CA ASP A 595 -17.98 0.35 8.90
C ASP A 595 -18.74 -0.94 8.52
N PHE A 596 -19.34 -0.97 7.33
CA PHE A 596 -20.04 -2.15 6.80
C PHE A 596 -19.11 -3.16 6.10
N SER A 597 -17.87 -2.79 5.78
CA SER A 597 -16.97 -3.65 5.00
C SER A 597 -16.58 -4.86 5.84
N ASN A 598 -16.84 -6.08 5.33
CA ASN A 598 -16.24 -7.26 5.95
C ASN A 598 -14.72 -7.21 5.81
N TYR A 599 -14.04 -7.72 6.83
CA TYR A 599 -12.60 -7.70 6.98
C TYR A 599 -12.10 -9.04 7.51
N GLY A 600 -10.80 -9.19 7.66
CA GLY A 600 -10.17 -10.37 8.24
C GLY A 600 -9.24 -11.11 7.28
N LYS A 601 -8.91 -12.35 7.63
CA LYS A 601 -7.88 -13.13 6.95
C LYS A 601 -8.26 -13.37 5.49
N GLY A 602 -7.36 -13.00 4.58
CA GLY A 602 -7.56 -13.18 3.14
C GLY A 602 -8.17 -11.97 2.43
N LEU A 603 -8.36 -10.84 3.13
CA LEU A 603 -8.61 -9.55 2.48
C LEU A 603 -7.32 -9.07 1.80
N ASP A 604 -7.36 -8.69 0.52
CA ASP A 604 -6.15 -8.27 -0.20
C ASP A 604 -5.95 -6.76 -0.14
N LEU A 605 -6.99 -5.99 -0.44
CA LEU A 605 -6.95 -4.53 -0.38
C LEU A 605 -8.35 -3.94 -0.20
N VAL A 606 -8.40 -2.62 0.03
CA VAL A 606 -9.64 -1.85 0.07
C VAL A 606 -9.68 -0.80 -1.05
N ALA A 607 -10.86 -0.42 -1.50
CA ALA A 607 -11.06 0.60 -2.53
C ALA A 607 -12.32 1.43 -2.24
N PRO A 608 -12.48 2.62 -2.87
CA PRO A 608 -13.67 3.46 -2.67
C PRO A 608 -14.99 2.71 -2.88
N GLY A 609 -15.84 2.67 -1.86
CA GLY A 609 -17.10 1.92 -1.90
C GLY A 609 -18.25 2.54 -1.10
N SER A 610 -18.07 3.67 -0.42
CA SER A 610 -19.19 4.40 0.21
C SER A 610 -19.64 5.60 -0.62
N GLU A 611 -20.95 5.77 -0.78
CA GLU A 611 -21.54 6.91 -1.51
C GLU A 611 -20.91 7.09 -2.91
N ILE A 612 -20.86 6.00 -3.68
CA ILE A 612 -20.30 6.01 -5.04
C ILE A 612 -21.42 6.34 -6.03
N PRO A 613 -21.36 7.48 -6.75
CA PRO A 613 -22.33 7.81 -7.78
C PRO A 613 -22.01 7.04 -9.07
N ALA A 614 -22.99 6.29 -9.58
CA ALA A 614 -22.89 5.64 -10.88
C ALA A 614 -24.28 5.43 -11.52
N LEU A 615 -24.31 4.96 -12.76
CA LEU A 615 -25.54 4.85 -13.56
C LEU A 615 -26.45 3.70 -13.12
N LEU A 616 -27.76 3.92 -13.22
CA LEU A 616 -28.80 2.90 -13.13
C LEU A 616 -29.51 2.72 -14.50
N PRO A 617 -30.27 1.62 -14.71
CA PRO A 617 -31.00 1.36 -15.95
C PRO A 617 -32.06 2.41 -16.30
N ASP A 618 -32.55 3.13 -15.29
CA ASP A 618 -33.46 4.26 -15.52
C ASP A 618 -32.75 5.53 -16.02
N GLY A 619 -31.43 5.48 -16.20
CA GLY A 619 -30.62 6.59 -16.70
C GLY A 619 -30.17 7.57 -15.61
N ASN A 620 -30.65 7.46 -14.37
CA ASN A 620 -30.18 8.33 -13.29
C ASN A 620 -28.79 7.91 -12.82
N VAL A 621 -28.03 8.90 -12.38
CA VAL A 621 -26.85 8.68 -11.54
C VAL A 621 -27.31 8.62 -10.08
N SER A 622 -26.93 7.56 -9.36
CA SER A 622 -27.33 7.35 -7.97
C SER A 622 -26.17 6.93 -7.08
N PHE A 623 -26.18 7.42 -5.84
CA PHE A 623 -25.22 7.01 -4.81
C PHE A 623 -25.56 5.62 -4.28
N MET A 624 -24.60 4.69 -4.34
CA MET A 624 -24.69 3.39 -3.68
C MET A 624 -23.47 3.16 -2.78
N SER A 625 -23.66 2.41 -1.70
CA SER A 625 -22.60 2.03 -0.77
C SER A 625 -22.50 0.52 -0.67
N GLY A 626 -21.29 -0.01 -0.79
CA GLY A 626 -21.00 -1.43 -0.64
C GLY A 626 -19.61 -1.79 -1.13
N THR A 627 -19.08 -2.92 -0.66
CA THR A 627 -17.90 -3.57 -1.25
C THR A 627 -18.12 -3.94 -2.72
N SER A 628 -19.40 -4.06 -3.13
CA SER A 628 -19.84 -4.15 -4.52
C SER A 628 -19.43 -2.98 -5.40
N MET A 629 -19.30 -1.77 -4.83
CA MET A 629 -18.82 -0.58 -5.55
C MET A 629 -17.30 -0.44 -5.45
N ALA A 630 -16.66 -1.05 -4.46
CA ALA A 630 -15.20 -1.09 -4.34
C ALA A 630 -14.54 -2.06 -5.33
N ALA A 631 -15.10 -3.27 -5.48
CA ALA A 631 -14.62 -4.28 -6.43
C ALA A 631 -14.44 -3.76 -7.89
N PRO A 632 -15.37 -3.01 -8.51
CA PRO A 632 -15.20 -2.49 -9.86
C PRO A 632 -14.04 -1.50 -10.01
N HIS A 633 -13.64 -0.77 -8.96
CA HIS A 633 -12.44 0.09 -9.01
C HIS A 633 -11.16 -0.76 -9.19
N VAL A 634 -11.09 -1.89 -8.51
CA VAL A 634 -9.98 -2.85 -8.63
C VAL A 634 -10.05 -3.58 -9.97
N SER A 635 -11.24 -4.00 -10.42
CA SER A 635 -11.45 -4.63 -11.73
C SER A 635 -11.01 -3.74 -12.88
N ALA A 636 -11.36 -2.44 -12.83
CA ALA A 636 -10.94 -1.47 -13.84
C ALA A 636 -9.41 -1.28 -13.85
N SER A 637 -8.80 -1.19 -12.67
CA SER A 637 -7.34 -1.07 -12.51
C SER A 637 -6.60 -2.31 -13.01
N ALA A 638 -7.10 -3.51 -12.70
CA ALA A 638 -6.59 -4.77 -13.25
C ALA A 638 -6.70 -4.80 -14.78
N GLY A 639 -7.83 -4.34 -15.31
CA GLY A 639 -8.05 -4.22 -16.75
C GLY A 639 -7.06 -3.27 -17.42
N LEU A 640 -6.74 -2.13 -16.80
CA LEU A 640 -5.76 -1.17 -17.31
C LEU A 640 -4.35 -1.77 -17.36
N LEU A 641 -3.96 -2.51 -16.31
CA LEU A 641 -2.67 -3.22 -16.28
C LEU A 641 -2.58 -4.23 -17.43
N LEU A 642 -3.66 -4.94 -17.74
CA LEU A 642 -3.74 -5.92 -18.81
C LEU A 642 -3.80 -5.27 -20.20
N SER A 643 -4.42 -4.09 -20.32
CA SER A 643 -4.34 -3.28 -21.54
C SER A 643 -2.90 -2.79 -21.78
N GLN A 644 -2.17 -2.38 -20.74
CA GLN A 644 -0.78 -1.97 -20.85
C GLN A 644 0.15 -3.16 -21.15
N ASN A 645 -0.10 -4.32 -20.54
CA ASN A 645 0.68 -5.54 -20.73
C ASN A 645 -0.22 -6.79 -20.69
N PRO A 646 -0.71 -7.26 -21.85
CA PRO A 646 -1.59 -8.43 -21.94
C PRO A 646 -0.97 -9.76 -21.50
N GLY A 647 0.36 -9.79 -21.28
CA GLY A 647 1.09 -10.97 -20.85
C GLY A 647 1.19 -11.17 -19.33
N LEU A 648 0.64 -10.25 -18.53
CA LEU A 648 0.62 -10.39 -17.07
C LEU A 648 -0.26 -11.57 -16.65
N SER A 649 0.26 -12.39 -15.72
CA SER A 649 -0.53 -13.41 -15.03
C SER A 649 -1.40 -12.79 -13.92
N ALA A 650 -2.43 -13.52 -13.48
CA ALA A 650 -3.31 -13.03 -12.42
C ALA A 650 -2.57 -12.67 -11.12
N GLY A 651 -1.62 -13.51 -10.69
CA GLY A 651 -0.80 -13.22 -9.51
C GLY A 651 0.19 -12.06 -9.71
N GLU A 652 0.59 -11.75 -10.94
CA GLU A 652 1.37 -10.54 -11.22
C GLU A 652 0.50 -9.28 -11.15
N VAL A 653 -0.76 -9.34 -11.61
CA VAL A 653 -1.73 -8.24 -11.50
C VAL A 653 -2.05 -7.97 -10.02
N GLU A 654 -2.43 -8.99 -9.25
CA GLU A 654 -2.66 -8.91 -7.80
C GLU A 654 -1.45 -8.30 -7.08
N LYS A 655 -0.24 -8.78 -7.38
CA LYS A 655 1.00 -8.24 -6.81
C LYS A 655 1.21 -6.77 -7.14
N LEU A 656 0.95 -6.35 -8.38
CA LEU A 656 1.11 -4.95 -8.78
C LEU A 656 0.11 -4.04 -8.06
N LEU A 657 -1.14 -4.50 -7.88
CA LEU A 657 -2.17 -3.77 -7.15
C LEU A 657 -1.84 -3.67 -5.65
N THR A 658 -1.45 -4.77 -5.02
CA THR A 658 -1.14 -4.84 -3.57
C THR A 658 0.19 -4.19 -3.20
N GLU A 659 1.25 -4.28 -4.02
CA GLU A 659 2.53 -3.62 -3.72
C GLU A 659 2.46 -2.08 -3.85
N THR A 660 1.41 -1.54 -4.48
CA THR A 660 1.25 -0.10 -4.75
C THR A 660 0.19 0.60 -3.92
N THR A 661 -0.50 -0.13 -3.05
CA THR A 661 -1.52 0.41 -2.15
C THR A 661 -0.99 1.56 -1.30
N ARG A 662 -1.87 2.50 -0.95
CA ARG A 662 -1.63 3.56 0.03
C ARG A 662 -2.00 3.08 1.43
N ASP A 663 -1.33 3.63 2.43
CA ASP A 663 -1.75 3.41 3.82
C ASP A 663 -3.11 4.10 4.02
N ILE A 664 -3.98 3.49 4.83
CA ILE A 664 -5.24 4.09 5.22
C ILE A 664 -5.00 5.32 6.12
N ALA A 665 -5.91 6.29 6.11
CA ALA A 665 -5.70 7.54 6.84
C ALA A 665 -5.72 7.37 8.37
N PHE A 666 -6.41 6.33 8.84
CA PHE A 666 -6.52 5.97 10.25
C PHE A 666 -6.42 4.46 10.36
N GLU A 667 -5.39 3.97 11.06
CA GLU A 667 -5.37 2.62 11.58
C GLU A 667 -6.13 2.65 12.91
N GLU A 668 -7.22 1.88 13.00
CA GLU A 668 -7.89 1.70 14.28
C GLU A 668 -6.90 1.06 15.25
N LEU A 669 -6.59 1.79 16.32
CA LEU A 669 -5.94 1.17 17.46
C LEU A 669 -7.03 0.34 18.14
N ASP A 670 -6.93 -0.99 18.05
CA ASP A 670 -7.77 -1.88 18.86
C ASP A 670 -7.87 -1.28 20.26
N ASN A 671 -9.10 -1.05 20.72
CA ASN A 671 -9.31 -0.75 22.13
C ASN A 671 -8.65 -1.93 22.88
N PRO A 672 -7.54 -1.72 23.62
CA PRO A 672 -6.88 -2.82 24.27
C PRO A 672 -7.95 -3.49 25.12
N MET A 673 -8.36 -4.69 24.72
CA MET A 673 -9.35 -5.47 25.46
C MET A 673 -8.96 -5.34 26.91
N ASN A 674 -9.86 -4.68 27.65
CA ASN A 674 -9.48 -3.96 28.83
C ASN A 674 -8.71 -4.90 29.76
N GLN A 675 -7.72 -4.33 30.42
CA GLN A 675 -7.24 -4.78 31.72
C GLN A 675 -8.37 -4.67 32.77
N TYR A 676 -9.58 -5.11 32.45
CA TYR A 676 -10.61 -5.40 33.43
C TYR A 676 -10.09 -6.63 34.17
N GLU A 677 -9.49 -6.32 35.32
CA GLU A 677 -9.29 -7.15 36.48
C GLU A 677 -9.56 -8.63 36.23
N GLU A 678 -8.49 -9.43 36.25
CA GLU A 678 -8.53 -10.89 36.42
C GLU A 678 -9.73 -11.26 37.31
N ASP A 679 -10.82 -11.74 36.69
CA ASP A 679 -11.84 -12.46 37.42
C ASP A 679 -11.15 -13.73 37.94
N PRO A 680 -11.01 -13.91 39.27
CA PRO A 680 -10.29 -15.04 39.85
C PRO A 680 -10.95 -16.41 39.56
N TYR A 681 -11.98 -16.44 38.72
CA TYR A 681 -12.68 -17.64 38.26
C TYR A 681 -12.69 -17.84 36.74
N GLN A 682 -11.85 -17.15 35.95
CA GLN A 682 -11.63 -17.59 34.58
C GLN A 682 -10.70 -18.80 34.54
N TYR A 683 -11.27 -19.93 34.12
CA TYR A 683 -10.51 -21.08 33.65
C TYR A 683 -9.52 -20.58 32.57
N GLU A 684 -8.22 -20.81 32.79
CA GLU A 684 -7.20 -20.72 31.75
C GLU A 684 -7.55 -21.74 30.66
N GLU A 685 -8.45 -21.39 29.74
CA GLU A 685 -8.48 -22.02 28.43
C GLU A 685 -7.23 -21.52 27.70
N GLU A 686 -6.16 -22.29 27.85
CA GLU A 686 -4.98 -22.27 27.00
C GLU A 686 -5.45 -22.54 25.56
N TYR A 687 -5.92 -21.52 24.84
CA TYR A 687 -6.26 -21.62 23.41
C TYR A 687 -4.99 -22.01 22.67
N PRO A 688 -4.88 -23.26 22.16
CA PRO A 688 -3.61 -23.82 21.71
C PRO A 688 -3.28 -23.43 20.26
N TYR A 689 -3.89 -22.37 19.74
CA TYR A 689 -3.61 -21.90 18.39
C TYR A 689 -2.50 -20.84 18.48
N PRO A 690 -1.33 -21.07 17.85
CA PRO A 690 -0.32 -20.03 17.77
C PRO A 690 -0.94 -18.81 17.10
N GLU A 691 -0.89 -17.64 17.75
CA GLU A 691 -1.18 -16.36 17.09
C GLU A 691 -0.30 -16.27 15.85
N GLU A 692 -0.92 -16.24 14.67
CA GLU A 692 -0.22 -16.14 13.41
C GLU A 692 0.27 -14.69 13.28
N GLU A 693 1.58 -14.46 13.41
CA GLU A 693 2.14 -13.12 13.22
C GLU A 693 1.78 -12.61 11.82
N LEU A 694 1.06 -11.48 11.77
CA LEU A 694 0.71 -10.82 10.51
C LEU A 694 1.97 -10.42 9.75
N LEU A 695 1.90 -10.51 8.42
CA LEU A 695 3.00 -10.08 7.56
C LEU A 695 3.23 -8.55 7.73
N PRO A 696 4.48 -8.07 7.74
CA PRO A 696 4.74 -6.64 7.91
C PRO A 696 4.08 -5.80 6.81
N GLY A 697 3.21 -4.87 7.21
CA GLY A 697 2.47 -3.98 6.31
C GLY A 697 1.15 -4.53 5.81
N TYR A 698 0.75 -5.70 6.31
CA TYR A 698 -0.58 -6.25 6.18
C TYR A 698 -1.33 -6.05 7.50
N ASP A 699 -2.58 -5.63 7.42
CA ASP A 699 -3.50 -5.59 8.55
C ASP A 699 -4.83 -6.27 8.18
N MET A 700 -5.56 -6.73 9.19
CA MET A 700 -6.78 -7.51 8.99
C MET A 700 -7.95 -6.66 8.50
N VAL A 701 -7.92 -5.34 8.69
CA VAL A 701 -9.02 -4.41 8.38
C VAL A 701 -8.93 -3.90 6.94
N SER A 702 -7.73 -3.60 6.46
CA SER A 702 -7.48 -3.00 5.14
C SER A 702 -6.65 -3.87 4.18
N GLY A 703 -6.21 -5.05 4.63
CA GLY A 703 -5.34 -5.93 3.86
C GLY A 703 -3.97 -5.28 3.67
N TRP A 704 -3.57 -5.10 2.41
CA TRP A 704 -2.33 -4.37 2.06
C TRP A 704 -2.51 -2.84 2.04
N GLY A 705 -3.73 -2.31 2.18
CA GLY A 705 -4.05 -0.88 2.16
C GLY A 705 -5.03 -0.48 1.05
N SER A 706 -5.19 0.82 0.81
CA SER A 706 -6.14 1.33 -0.18
C SER A 706 -5.59 1.37 -1.61
N LEU A 707 -6.45 1.09 -2.59
CA LEU A 707 -6.12 1.06 -4.01
C LEU A 707 -5.48 2.37 -4.49
N ASN A 708 -4.41 2.26 -5.28
CA ASN A 708 -3.76 3.39 -5.93
C ASN A 708 -3.56 3.09 -7.42
N ALA A 709 -4.62 3.31 -8.21
CA ALA A 709 -4.65 2.97 -9.63
C ALA A 709 -3.55 3.69 -10.42
N LEU A 710 -3.28 4.96 -10.11
CA LEU A 710 -2.16 5.73 -10.67
C LEU A 710 -0.81 5.03 -10.48
N SER A 711 -0.52 4.60 -9.25
CA SER A 711 0.75 3.96 -8.91
C SER A 711 0.92 2.62 -9.58
N ALA A 712 -0.14 1.79 -9.57
CA ALA A 712 -0.16 0.50 -10.23
C ALA A 712 0.14 0.64 -11.74
N TYR A 713 -0.60 1.51 -12.44
CA TYR A 713 -0.41 1.75 -13.89
C TYR A 713 0.97 2.36 -14.20
N SER A 714 1.46 3.26 -13.33
CA SER A 714 2.74 3.93 -13.51
C SER A 714 3.94 2.98 -13.42
N ILE A 715 3.81 1.79 -12.82
CA ILE A 715 4.89 0.78 -12.81
C ILE A 715 5.33 0.43 -14.23
N GLY A 716 4.39 0.19 -15.14
CA GLY A 716 4.71 -0.13 -16.54
C GLY A 716 5.28 1.06 -17.30
N GLU A 717 4.68 2.26 -17.13
CA GLU A 717 5.15 3.50 -17.77
C GLU A 717 6.59 3.86 -17.38
N LEU A 718 6.91 3.65 -16.11
CA LEU A 718 8.22 3.93 -15.52
C LEU A 718 9.15 2.71 -15.56
N GLN A 719 8.72 1.56 -16.09
CA GLN A 719 9.47 0.31 -16.14
C GLN A 719 10.08 -0.07 -14.78
N VAL A 720 9.29 0.05 -13.72
CA VAL A 720 9.77 -0.08 -12.35
C VAL A 720 9.94 -1.54 -11.98
N ASN A 721 11.08 -1.85 -11.38
CA ASN A 721 11.27 -3.10 -10.65
C ASN A 721 12.23 -2.82 -9.49
N VAL A 722 11.74 -2.90 -8.26
CA VAL A 722 12.56 -2.69 -7.05
C VAL A 722 13.05 -4.04 -6.55
N ASN A 723 14.37 -4.20 -6.46
CA ASN A 723 14.97 -5.44 -5.94
C ASN A 723 14.64 -5.59 -4.44
N PRO A 724 14.61 -6.83 -3.92
CA PRO A 724 14.49 -7.08 -2.49
C PRO A 724 15.53 -6.32 -1.66
N VAL A 725 15.14 -5.85 -0.48
CA VAL A 725 15.99 -5.08 0.43
C VAL A 725 16.28 -5.92 1.66
N LEU A 726 17.56 -6.10 1.99
CA LEU A 726 17.96 -6.84 3.19
C LEU A 726 18.38 -5.91 4.33
N ASN A 727 18.19 -6.37 5.56
CA ASN A 727 18.55 -5.68 6.81
C ASN A 727 20.07 -5.46 7.02
N ASN A 728 20.91 -5.77 6.03
CA ASN A 728 22.35 -5.54 6.04
C ASN A 728 22.82 -4.68 4.85
N GLN A 729 21.90 -4.21 4.01
CA GLN A 729 22.19 -3.40 2.83
C GLN A 729 22.10 -1.92 3.14
N THR A 730 22.92 -1.13 2.46
CA THR A 730 22.94 0.34 2.54
C THR A 730 22.42 0.97 1.24
N ARG A 731 21.78 0.18 0.39
CA ARG A 731 21.30 0.61 -0.92
C ARG A 731 19.99 -0.09 -1.25
N VAL A 732 19.03 0.68 -1.76
CA VAL A 732 17.89 0.16 -2.51
C VAL A 732 18.22 0.27 -3.99
N THR A 733 18.01 -0.81 -4.73
CA THR A 733 18.38 -0.89 -6.14
C THR A 733 17.22 -1.42 -6.96
N GLY A 734 17.22 -1.11 -8.25
CA GLY A 734 16.17 -1.56 -9.14
C GLY A 734 16.30 -0.99 -10.53
N LYS A 735 15.24 -1.17 -11.31
CA LYS A 735 15.04 -0.59 -12.63
C LYS A 735 13.97 0.49 -12.58
N ALA A 736 14.17 1.52 -13.38
CA ALA A 736 13.22 2.56 -13.67
C ALA A 736 13.66 3.29 -14.94
N LYS A 737 12.74 3.94 -15.64
CA LYS A 737 12.99 4.77 -16.82
C LYS A 737 14.13 5.77 -16.54
N THR A 738 15.02 5.94 -17.51
CA THR A 738 16.18 6.85 -17.36
C THR A 738 15.68 8.28 -17.14
N GLY A 739 16.23 8.97 -16.14
CA GLY A 739 15.82 10.33 -15.77
C GLY A 739 14.74 10.38 -14.68
N SER A 740 14.10 9.25 -14.33
CA SER A 740 13.15 9.22 -13.20
C SER A 740 13.85 9.53 -11.87
N THR A 741 13.15 10.25 -11.00
CA THR A 741 13.60 10.49 -9.61
C THR A 741 13.11 9.37 -8.72
N VAL A 742 14.01 8.77 -7.95
CA VAL A 742 13.70 7.68 -7.00
C VAL A 742 13.96 8.16 -5.59
N LYS A 743 12.95 8.06 -4.72
CA LYS A 743 13.00 8.46 -3.32
C LYS A 743 12.57 7.29 -2.45
N VAL A 744 13.41 6.92 -1.47
CA VAL A 744 13.12 5.85 -0.51
C VAL A 744 12.75 6.48 0.82
N ARG A 745 11.60 6.07 1.39
CA ARG A 745 11.08 6.55 2.67
C ARG A 745 10.81 5.41 3.65
N ASN A 746 10.83 5.73 4.93
CA ASN A 746 10.30 4.92 6.02
C ASN A 746 9.28 5.81 6.76
N GLY A 747 7.99 5.48 6.62
CA GLY A 747 6.91 6.43 6.88
C GLY A 747 7.14 7.75 6.15
N ASN A 748 6.99 8.86 6.86
CA ASN A 748 7.22 10.21 6.31
C ASN A 748 8.71 10.59 6.15
N LYS A 749 9.65 9.78 6.68
CA LYS A 749 11.08 10.10 6.67
C LYS A 749 11.74 9.66 5.37
N VAL A 750 12.30 10.61 4.62
CA VAL A 750 13.16 10.32 3.47
C VAL A 750 14.50 9.75 3.93
N LEU A 751 14.83 8.54 3.49
CA LEU A 751 16.10 7.86 3.76
C LEU A 751 17.17 8.15 2.71
N GLY A 752 16.74 8.40 1.47
CA GLY A 752 17.64 8.72 0.37
C GLY A 752 16.89 9.02 -0.92
N THR A 753 17.59 9.70 -1.85
CA THR A 753 17.09 10.05 -3.18
C THR A 753 18.19 9.81 -4.21
N ALA A 754 17.84 9.30 -5.39
CA ALA A 754 18.73 9.22 -6.54
C ALA A 754 17.95 9.31 -7.86
N ALA A 755 18.62 9.66 -8.95
CA ALA A 755 18.03 9.57 -10.29
C ALA A 755 18.36 8.20 -10.92
N SER A 756 17.44 7.66 -11.71
CA SER A 756 17.69 6.48 -12.56
C SER A 756 18.61 6.84 -13.72
N LYS A 757 19.65 6.03 -13.95
CA LYS A 757 20.65 6.19 -15.00
C LYS A 757 20.79 4.88 -15.78
N SER A 758 20.70 4.96 -17.11
CA SER A 758 20.81 3.78 -17.98
C SER A 758 19.80 2.67 -17.62
N GLY A 759 18.57 3.06 -17.27
CA GLY A 759 17.47 2.14 -16.92
C GLY A 759 17.58 1.50 -15.53
N ALA A 760 18.52 1.92 -14.68
CA ALA A 760 18.72 1.39 -13.34
C ALA A 760 18.94 2.49 -12.30
N PHE A 761 18.52 2.24 -11.07
CA PHE A 761 18.75 3.14 -9.94
C PHE A 761 19.48 2.43 -8.79
N SER A 762 20.21 3.24 -8.00
CA SER A 762 20.81 2.82 -6.74
C SER A 762 20.74 3.98 -5.75
N VAL A 763 19.79 3.91 -4.82
CA VAL A 763 19.61 4.90 -3.76
C VAL A 763 20.41 4.47 -2.55
N THR A 764 21.28 5.33 -2.03
CA THR A 764 22.03 5.04 -0.79
C THR A 764 21.13 5.36 0.41
N ILE A 765 20.98 4.42 1.33
CA ILE A 765 20.18 4.55 2.56
C ILE A 765 20.96 4.02 3.77
N PRO A 766 20.62 4.44 5.00
CA PRO A 766 21.07 3.74 6.21
C PRO A 766 20.53 2.30 6.23
N VAL A 767 21.26 1.38 6.88
CA VAL A 767 20.75 0.02 7.12
C VAL A 767 19.43 0.08 7.89
N GLN A 768 18.45 -0.68 7.43
CA GLN A 768 17.12 -0.79 8.04
C GLN A 768 17.01 -2.09 8.83
N LYS A 769 16.13 -2.13 9.83
CA LYS A 769 15.83 -3.34 10.60
C LYS A 769 14.97 -4.29 9.77
N THR A 770 15.01 -5.58 10.10
CA THR A 770 14.06 -6.56 9.55
C THR A 770 12.63 -6.10 9.79
N ASP A 771 11.73 -6.44 8.87
CA ASP A 771 10.28 -6.21 8.95
C ASP A 771 9.86 -4.74 8.87
N GLN A 772 10.81 -3.83 8.62
CA GLN A 772 10.48 -2.44 8.31
C GLN A 772 9.93 -2.32 6.89
N ILE A 773 8.86 -1.55 6.72
CA ILE A 773 8.28 -1.23 5.42
C ILE A 773 8.96 0.03 4.88
N LEU A 774 9.44 -0.06 3.64
CA LEU A 774 9.98 1.07 2.89
C LEU A 774 9.06 1.42 1.72
N ASN A 775 8.77 2.70 1.57
CA ASN A 775 8.05 3.24 0.42
C ASN A 775 9.06 3.78 -0.59
N VAL A 776 9.12 3.15 -1.77
CA VAL A 776 9.99 3.55 -2.87
C VAL A 776 9.15 4.26 -3.90
N THR A 777 9.24 5.59 -3.95
CA THR A 777 8.52 6.44 -4.90
C THR A 777 9.42 6.76 -6.10
N ILE A 778 8.93 6.50 -7.31
CA ILE A 778 9.58 6.77 -8.58
C ILE A 778 8.69 7.75 -9.35
N THR A 779 9.24 8.89 -9.79
CA THR A 779 8.48 9.90 -10.54
C THR A 779 9.16 10.29 -11.85
N SER A 780 8.36 10.55 -12.88
CA SER A 780 8.79 11.16 -14.15
C SER A 780 7.60 11.82 -14.87
N GLY A 781 7.57 13.15 -14.91
CA GLY A 781 6.41 13.87 -15.44
C GLY A 781 5.18 13.65 -14.56
N SER A 782 4.04 13.32 -15.17
CA SER A 782 2.80 12.93 -14.49
C SER A 782 2.80 11.48 -13.97
N ALA A 783 3.78 10.65 -14.36
CA ALA A 783 3.86 9.27 -13.88
C ALA A 783 4.51 9.21 -12.50
N GLU A 784 3.83 8.57 -11.56
CA GLU A 784 4.30 8.34 -10.19
C GLU A 784 3.93 6.92 -9.75
N ALA A 785 4.94 6.13 -9.36
CA ALA A 785 4.76 4.82 -8.76
C ALA A 785 5.37 4.81 -7.35
N SER A 786 4.58 4.43 -6.34
CA SER A 786 5.03 4.17 -4.98
C SER A 786 4.88 2.68 -4.69
N ILE A 787 5.99 2.02 -4.34
CA ILE A 787 6.06 0.57 -4.12
C ILE A 787 6.50 0.29 -2.68
N ARG A 788 5.75 -0.55 -1.98
CA ARG A 788 6.13 -1.06 -0.66
C ARG A 788 7.18 -2.15 -0.78
N LYS A 789 8.19 -2.09 0.08
CA LYS A 789 9.20 -3.15 0.25
C LYS A 789 9.45 -3.42 1.72
N VAL A 790 9.14 -4.63 2.14
CA VAL A 790 9.51 -5.14 3.46
C VAL A 790 11.01 -5.46 3.47
N VAL A 791 11.70 -5.00 4.51
CA VAL A 791 13.12 -5.27 4.71
C VAL A 791 13.30 -6.68 5.25
N GLU A 792 13.89 -7.55 4.46
CA GLU A 792 14.04 -8.96 4.80
C GLU A 792 15.32 -9.23 5.62
N LYS A 793 15.28 -10.28 6.42
CA LYS A 793 16.45 -10.72 7.20
C LYS A 793 17.51 -11.33 6.29
N ALA A 794 18.72 -10.78 6.30
CA ALA A 794 19.87 -11.44 5.69
C ALA A 794 20.33 -12.65 6.53
N PRO A 795 20.93 -13.68 5.91
CA PRO A 795 21.55 -14.78 6.64
C PRO A 795 22.66 -14.30 7.57
N ASP A 796 22.87 -15.04 8.66
CA ASP A 796 24.00 -14.81 9.54
C ASP A 796 25.33 -15.09 8.83
N LYS A 797 26.35 -14.29 9.15
CA LYS A 797 27.68 -14.47 8.57
C LYS A 797 28.30 -15.82 9.00
N PRO A 798 29.01 -16.53 8.10
CA PRO A 798 29.60 -17.82 8.42
C PRO A 798 30.75 -17.66 9.42
N LYS A 799 30.88 -18.57 10.38
CA LYS A 799 32.04 -18.65 11.28
C LYS A 799 33.14 -19.48 10.60
N VAL A 800 34.22 -18.84 10.18
CA VAL A 800 35.30 -19.48 9.40
C VAL A 800 36.51 -19.83 10.28
N LYS A 801 37.03 -21.06 10.16
CA LYS A 801 38.26 -21.49 10.83
C LYS A 801 39.49 -20.81 10.19
N ARG A 802 40.60 -20.72 10.95
CA ARG A 802 41.86 -20.17 10.45
C ARG A 802 42.31 -20.90 9.17
N VAL A 803 42.66 -20.13 8.15
CA VAL A 803 43.21 -20.64 6.87
C VAL A 803 44.69 -20.29 6.79
N THR A 804 45.49 -21.23 6.32
CA THR A 804 46.95 -21.12 6.16
C THR A 804 47.37 -21.36 4.71
N ASN A 805 48.61 -20.98 4.38
CA ASN A 805 49.22 -21.27 3.08
C ASN A 805 49.55 -22.76 2.82
N LYS A 806 49.05 -23.66 3.67
CA LYS A 806 49.06 -25.13 3.46
C LYS A 806 47.66 -25.69 3.21
N ASP A 807 46.62 -24.94 3.52
CA ASP A 807 45.25 -25.42 3.42
C ASP A 807 44.75 -25.36 1.98
N SER A 808 44.05 -26.41 1.57
CA SER A 808 43.36 -26.52 0.27
C SER A 808 41.84 -26.45 0.41
N TYR A 809 41.38 -25.95 1.56
CA TYR A 809 39.97 -25.77 1.85
C TYR A 809 39.76 -24.62 2.85
N VAL A 810 38.56 -24.05 2.81
CA VAL A 810 38.02 -23.19 3.86
C VAL A 810 36.94 -23.99 4.57
N SER A 811 37.00 -24.05 5.90
CA SER A 811 36.03 -24.79 6.71
C SER A 811 35.49 -23.94 7.85
N GLY A 812 34.29 -24.24 8.31
CA GLY A 812 33.62 -23.44 9.31
C GLY A 812 32.20 -23.91 9.59
N ASN A 813 31.40 -23.03 10.17
CA ASN A 813 30.00 -23.25 10.49
C ASN A 813 29.12 -22.11 9.95
N ALA A 814 27.90 -22.43 9.57
CA ALA A 814 26.84 -21.50 9.14
C ALA A 814 25.48 -22.20 9.33
N SER A 815 24.37 -21.51 9.09
CA SER A 815 23.05 -22.15 9.19
C SER A 815 22.93 -23.34 8.23
N PRO A 816 22.35 -24.47 8.66
CA PRO A 816 22.16 -25.66 7.84
C PRO A 816 21.45 -25.37 6.50
N GLY A 817 21.78 -26.15 5.46
CA GLY A 817 21.15 -26.04 4.13
C GLY A 817 21.63 -24.86 3.27
N LEU A 818 22.23 -23.82 3.87
CA LEU A 818 22.72 -22.65 3.14
C LEU A 818 23.94 -22.93 2.26
N LYS A 819 24.26 -22.01 1.35
CA LYS A 819 25.47 -22.06 0.53
C LYS A 819 26.50 -21.05 1.04
N VAL A 820 27.73 -21.47 1.32
CA VAL A 820 28.83 -20.54 1.62
C VAL A 820 29.63 -20.28 0.35
N THR A 821 29.91 -19.01 0.06
CA THR A 821 30.76 -18.59 -1.06
C THR A 821 32.08 -18.00 -0.55
N ILE A 822 33.17 -18.28 -1.28
CA ILE A 822 34.50 -17.74 -0.99
C ILE A 822 34.91 -16.86 -2.16
N LYS A 823 35.25 -15.61 -1.85
CA LYS A 823 35.68 -14.59 -2.82
C LYS A 823 37.13 -14.19 -2.58
N ASN A 824 37.82 -13.78 -3.64
CA ASN A 824 39.18 -13.24 -3.56
C ASN A 824 39.20 -11.73 -3.20
N SER A 825 40.38 -11.11 -3.20
CA SER A 825 40.55 -9.68 -2.91
C SER A 825 39.77 -8.75 -3.85
N SER A 826 39.52 -9.18 -5.09
CA SER A 826 38.73 -8.46 -6.10
C SER A 826 37.22 -8.77 -6.02
N LYS A 827 36.75 -9.41 -4.93
CA LYS A 827 35.36 -9.84 -4.72
C LYS A 827 34.82 -10.84 -5.76
N LYS A 828 35.70 -11.46 -6.56
CA LYS A 828 35.32 -12.53 -7.48
C LYS A 828 35.17 -13.83 -6.70
N VAL A 829 34.04 -14.54 -6.87
CA VAL A 829 33.82 -15.88 -6.32
C VAL A 829 34.86 -16.84 -6.91
N ILE A 830 35.59 -17.54 -6.04
CA ILE A 830 36.60 -18.53 -6.41
C ILE A 830 36.19 -19.96 -6.02
N ALA A 831 35.26 -20.10 -5.07
CA ALA A 831 34.68 -21.39 -4.69
C ALA A 831 33.35 -21.19 -3.96
N SER A 832 32.54 -22.24 -3.90
CA SER A 832 31.34 -22.29 -3.06
C SER A 832 31.00 -23.72 -2.66
N GLY A 833 30.21 -23.90 -1.61
CA GLY A 833 29.71 -25.21 -1.19
C GLY A 833 28.55 -25.10 -0.22
N LYS A 834 27.74 -26.15 -0.14
CA LYS A 834 26.62 -26.24 0.79
C LYS A 834 27.09 -26.52 2.22
N VAL A 835 26.33 -26.02 3.18
CA VAL A 835 26.43 -26.33 4.60
C VAL A 835 25.59 -27.59 4.84
N ASN A 836 26.13 -28.53 5.60
CA ASN A 836 25.41 -29.77 5.92
C ASN A 836 24.36 -29.54 7.03
N ASP A 837 23.59 -30.58 7.34
CA ASP A 837 22.47 -30.50 8.30
C ASP A 837 22.94 -30.18 9.73
N GLU A 838 24.20 -30.48 10.07
CA GLU A 838 24.82 -30.09 11.34
C GLU A 838 25.46 -28.68 11.34
N GLY A 839 25.21 -27.88 10.29
CA GLY A 839 25.68 -26.50 10.21
C GLY A 839 27.19 -26.36 9.95
N SER A 840 27.85 -27.38 9.42
CA SER A 840 29.28 -27.42 9.08
C SER A 840 29.52 -27.34 7.58
N PHE A 841 30.62 -26.69 7.16
CA PHE A 841 31.04 -26.67 5.76
C PHE A 841 32.55 -26.90 5.59
N LYS A 842 32.93 -27.44 4.43
CA LYS A 842 34.32 -27.61 3.99
C LYS A 842 34.42 -27.43 2.48
N ILE A 843 34.82 -26.23 2.07
CA ILE A 843 34.86 -25.80 0.66
C ILE A 843 36.27 -25.89 0.15
N LYS A 844 36.49 -26.68 -0.91
CA LYS A 844 37.81 -26.81 -1.56
C LYS A 844 38.20 -25.51 -2.26
N ILE A 845 39.44 -25.06 -2.03
CA ILE A 845 40.05 -23.91 -2.71
C ILE A 845 41.48 -24.25 -3.14
N PRO A 846 42.03 -23.60 -4.18
CA PRO A 846 43.46 -23.67 -4.44
C PRO A 846 44.25 -23.13 -3.23
N VAL A 847 45.41 -23.73 -2.94
CA VAL A 847 46.30 -23.24 -1.87
C VAL A 847 46.68 -21.79 -2.16
N GLN A 848 46.52 -20.92 -1.16
CA GLN A 848 46.75 -19.49 -1.28
C GLN A 848 48.10 -19.08 -0.69
N LYS A 849 48.71 -18.01 -1.22
CA LYS A 849 49.93 -17.43 -0.65
C LYS A 849 49.62 -16.80 0.71
N ALA A 850 50.58 -16.84 1.65
CA ALA A 850 50.44 -16.13 2.91
C ALA A 850 50.23 -14.62 2.69
N GLY A 851 49.36 -14.02 3.49
CA GLY A 851 48.94 -12.62 3.35
C GLY A 851 47.80 -12.39 2.36
N THR A 852 47.38 -13.39 1.58
CA THR A 852 46.21 -13.28 0.69
C THR A 852 44.95 -13.04 1.52
N VAL A 853 44.11 -12.09 1.07
CA VAL A 853 42.82 -11.80 1.69
C VAL A 853 41.72 -12.52 0.91
N LEU A 854 40.89 -13.26 1.65
CA LEU A 854 39.68 -13.90 1.18
C LEU A 854 38.47 -13.31 1.92
N TYR A 855 37.30 -13.47 1.32
CA TYR A 855 36.02 -13.13 1.93
C TYR A 855 35.10 -14.34 1.89
N ALA A 856 34.36 -14.60 2.96
CA ALA A 856 33.36 -15.65 3.02
C ALA A 856 32.00 -15.09 3.40
N SER A 857 30.95 -15.53 2.72
CA SER A 857 29.55 -15.15 2.99
C SER A 857 28.65 -16.37 2.90
N ALA A 858 27.55 -16.36 3.66
CA ALA A 858 26.46 -17.32 3.55
C ALA A 858 25.38 -16.76 2.62
N VAL A 859 24.80 -17.63 1.80
CA VAL A 859 23.82 -17.32 0.77
C VAL A 859 22.62 -18.23 0.94
N ASP A 860 21.44 -17.61 1.01
CA ASP A 860 20.13 -18.24 1.00
C ASP A 860 19.31 -17.67 -0.17
N GLY A 861 19.20 -18.40 -1.28
CA GLY A 861 18.63 -17.85 -2.52
C GLY A 861 19.39 -16.61 -3.00
N TYR A 862 18.71 -15.45 -3.04
CA TYR A 862 19.30 -14.14 -3.34
C TYR A 862 19.85 -13.41 -2.10
N LYS A 863 19.53 -13.88 -0.88
CA LYS A 863 19.93 -13.23 0.36
C LYS A 863 21.37 -13.58 0.69
N GLU A 864 22.22 -12.57 0.86
CA GLU A 864 23.63 -12.76 1.19
C GLU A 864 23.99 -12.09 2.52
N SER A 865 24.73 -12.82 3.36
CA SER A 865 25.23 -12.32 4.64
C SER A 865 26.27 -11.22 4.45
N THR A 866 26.59 -10.48 5.51
CA THR A 866 27.84 -9.70 5.54
C THR A 866 29.05 -10.64 5.41
N GLU A 867 30.14 -10.12 4.84
CA GLU A 867 31.33 -10.92 4.57
C GLU A 867 32.26 -11.03 5.78
N VAL A 868 32.80 -12.23 6.01
CA VAL A 868 33.93 -12.46 6.90
C VAL A 868 35.23 -12.30 6.12
N LYS A 869 36.08 -11.36 6.55
CA LYS A 869 37.43 -11.17 6.00
C LYS A 869 38.40 -12.14 6.66
N LEU A 870 39.09 -12.96 5.86
CA LEU A 870 40.12 -13.89 6.31
C LEU A 870 41.45 -13.57 5.63
N THR A 871 42.53 -13.53 6.40
CA THR A 871 43.90 -13.40 5.90
C THR A 871 44.60 -14.74 6.02
N VAL A 872 45.10 -15.27 4.91
CA VAL A 872 45.80 -16.55 4.85
C VAL A 872 47.08 -16.45 5.67
N ALA A 873 47.15 -17.20 6.75
CA ALA A 873 48.29 -17.17 7.66
C ALA A 873 49.47 -18.00 7.11
N ASP A 874 50.68 -17.59 7.44
CA ASP A 874 51.85 -18.38 7.12
C ASP A 874 52.02 -19.53 8.12
N ALA A 875 52.06 -20.76 7.62
CA ALA A 875 52.31 -21.99 8.37
C ALA A 875 53.51 -22.77 7.81
N ILE A 876 54.31 -22.18 6.91
CA ILE A 876 55.51 -22.80 6.35
C ILE A 876 56.72 -22.39 7.20
N PRO A 877 57.35 -23.32 7.93
CA PRO A 877 58.54 -22.98 8.70
C PRO A 877 59.72 -22.60 7.81
N PRO A 878 60.65 -21.77 8.32
CA PRO A 878 61.89 -21.50 7.62
C PRO A 878 62.71 -22.79 7.45
N GLY A 879 63.67 -22.77 6.52
CA GLY A 879 64.64 -23.85 6.39
C GLY A 879 65.45 -24.09 7.68
N ALA A 880 65.95 -25.31 7.88
CA ALA A 880 66.85 -25.60 9.00
C ALA A 880 68.13 -24.74 8.90
N PRO A 881 68.60 -24.09 9.98
CA PRO A 881 69.77 -23.21 9.92
C PRO A 881 71.03 -23.96 9.49
N LYS A 882 71.76 -23.43 8.52
CA LYS A 882 73.07 -23.96 8.12
C LYS A 882 74.14 -23.35 9.03
N VAL A 883 74.61 -24.14 9.99
CA VAL A 883 75.63 -23.74 10.99
C VAL A 883 77.03 -24.20 10.62
N LYS A 884 78.04 -23.37 10.93
CA LYS A 884 79.45 -23.78 10.86
C LYS A 884 79.82 -24.71 12.03
N ALA A 885 80.88 -25.49 11.87
CA ALA A 885 81.38 -26.40 12.92
C ALA A 885 81.76 -25.63 14.20
N VAL A 886 81.50 -26.24 15.36
CA VAL A 886 81.72 -25.66 16.70
C VAL A 886 82.63 -26.57 17.51
N SER A 887 83.62 -25.98 18.19
CA SER A 887 84.53 -26.68 19.10
C SER A 887 84.31 -26.27 20.55
N ASP A 888 84.92 -27.00 21.49
CA ASP A 888 84.93 -26.67 22.92
C ASP A 888 85.65 -25.34 23.25
N LYS A 889 86.38 -24.78 22.28
CA LYS A 889 86.99 -23.44 22.34
C LYS A 889 86.11 -22.33 21.75
N SER A 890 85.07 -22.66 20.99
CA SER A 890 84.22 -21.70 20.30
C SER A 890 83.39 -20.87 21.29
N THR A 891 83.35 -19.55 21.09
CA THR A 891 82.52 -18.59 21.85
C THR A 891 81.36 -18.04 21.03
N VAL A 892 81.25 -18.45 19.77
CA VAL A 892 80.16 -18.07 18.87
C VAL A 892 79.72 -19.25 18.02
N ILE A 893 78.45 -19.24 17.62
CA ILE A 893 77.91 -20.08 16.55
C ILE A 893 77.55 -19.14 15.42
N SER A 894 78.07 -19.37 14.22
CA SER A 894 77.72 -18.58 13.03
C SER A 894 77.15 -19.47 11.94
N GLY A 895 76.29 -18.90 11.11
CA GLY A 895 75.60 -19.65 10.08
C GLY A 895 74.70 -18.78 9.21
N THR A 896 73.90 -19.45 8.40
CA THR A 896 72.85 -18.85 7.57
C THR A 896 71.50 -19.50 7.84
N SER A 897 70.45 -18.71 7.71
CA SER A 897 69.04 -19.09 7.86
C SER A 897 68.20 -18.18 6.97
N GLU A 898 66.88 -18.33 6.99
CA GLU A 898 65.98 -17.33 6.43
C GLU A 898 66.24 -15.92 7.02
N ALA A 899 66.15 -14.90 6.18
CA ALA A 899 66.35 -13.52 6.57
C ALA A 899 65.39 -13.13 7.69
N TYR A 900 65.88 -12.36 8.66
CA TYR A 900 65.09 -11.88 9.81
C TYR A 900 64.51 -12.96 10.74
N ALA A 901 64.78 -14.25 10.52
CA ALA A 901 64.34 -15.31 11.44
C ALA A 901 65.08 -15.22 12.79
N VAL A 902 64.40 -15.52 13.88
CA VAL A 902 64.99 -15.63 15.23
C VAL A 902 65.63 -17.01 15.37
N ILE A 903 66.96 -17.02 15.51
CA ILE A 903 67.77 -18.24 15.63
C ILE A 903 67.99 -18.54 17.10
N THR A 904 67.70 -19.77 17.52
CA THR A 904 67.84 -20.23 18.91
C THR A 904 68.73 -21.45 18.97
N ALA A 905 69.74 -21.43 19.85
CA ALA A 905 70.60 -22.57 20.15
C ALA A 905 70.25 -23.16 21.52
N LYS A 906 70.11 -24.48 21.60
CA LYS A 906 69.80 -25.23 22.82
C LYS A 906 70.80 -26.36 23.08
N VAL A 907 71.04 -26.66 24.35
CA VAL A 907 71.79 -27.84 24.81
C VAL A 907 70.95 -28.55 25.86
N LYS A 908 70.70 -29.85 25.67
CA LYS A 908 69.79 -30.65 26.52
C LYS A 908 68.43 -29.96 26.74
N GLY A 909 67.87 -29.36 25.68
CA GLY A 909 66.59 -28.64 25.73
C GLY A 909 66.64 -27.21 26.29
N ARG A 910 67.69 -26.81 27.01
CA ARG A 910 67.82 -25.45 27.56
C ARG A 910 68.43 -24.49 26.54
N GLN A 911 67.81 -23.31 26.39
CA GLN A 911 68.34 -22.23 25.55
C GLN A 911 69.67 -21.71 26.08
N ILE A 912 70.68 -21.67 25.21
CA ILE A 912 72.02 -21.15 25.51
C ILE A 912 72.34 -19.84 24.79
N ALA A 913 71.66 -19.56 23.67
CA ALA A 913 71.76 -18.29 22.95
C ALA A 913 70.57 -18.09 22.00
N SER A 914 70.27 -16.84 21.68
CA SER A 914 69.29 -16.45 20.65
C SER A 914 69.72 -15.15 19.97
N ALA A 915 69.52 -15.03 18.65
CA ALA A 915 69.71 -13.79 17.90
C ALA A 915 68.89 -13.81 16.61
N LYS A 916 68.62 -12.64 16.04
CA LYS A 916 67.94 -12.51 14.75
C LYS A 916 68.93 -12.60 13.59
N ALA A 917 68.60 -13.34 12.54
CA ALA A 917 69.33 -13.29 11.27
C ALA A 917 69.16 -11.93 10.60
N ASN A 918 70.17 -11.46 9.88
CA ASN A 918 70.08 -10.18 9.16
C ASN A 918 69.28 -10.29 7.85
N SER A 919 69.21 -9.22 7.07
CA SER A 919 68.52 -9.15 5.77
C SER A 919 69.05 -10.15 4.73
N LYS A 920 70.29 -10.61 4.88
CA LYS A 920 70.94 -11.62 4.03
C LYS A 920 70.89 -13.02 4.64
N GLY A 921 70.13 -13.23 5.72
CA GLY A 921 70.01 -14.53 6.38
C GLY A 921 71.22 -14.95 7.23
N SER A 922 72.25 -14.11 7.35
CA SER A 922 73.44 -14.43 8.16
C SER A 922 73.17 -14.16 9.64
N PHE A 923 73.68 -15.03 10.53
CA PHE A 923 73.54 -14.86 11.97
C PHE A 923 74.83 -15.23 12.74
N THR A 924 74.95 -14.64 13.92
CA THR A 924 75.98 -14.97 14.92
C THR A 924 75.36 -15.01 16.31
N LEU A 925 75.47 -16.16 16.98
CA LEU A 925 75.04 -16.38 18.36
C LEU A 925 76.26 -16.35 19.28
N LYS A 926 76.27 -15.46 20.28
CA LYS A 926 77.29 -15.49 21.35
C LYS A 926 76.93 -16.60 22.33
N ILE A 927 77.87 -17.52 22.59
CA ILE A 927 77.70 -18.65 23.52
C ILE A 927 78.85 -18.71 24.52
N LYS A 928 78.57 -19.23 25.73
CA LYS A 928 79.65 -19.72 26.60
C LYS A 928 80.27 -20.98 25.98
N LYS A 929 81.56 -21.24 26.24
CA LYS A 929 82.24 -22.47 25.80
C LYS A 929 81.45 -23.70 26.23
N GLN A 930 81.26 -24.64 25.32
CA GLN A 930 80.52 -25.87 25.56
C GLN A 930 81.47 -27.04 25.75
N LYS A 931 81.09 -28.04 26.56
CA LYS A 931 81.91 -29.24 26.78
C LYS A 931 82.05 -30.03 25.47
N ALA A 932 83.25 -30.55 25.21
CA ALA A 932 83.49 -31.49 24.14
C ALA A 932 82.47 -32.65 24.16
N GLY A 933 81.95 -33.02 22.99
CA GLY A 933 80.95 -34.07 22.83
C GLY A 933 79.50 -33.65 23.12
N ALA A 934 79.25 -32.44 23.64
CA ALA A 934 77.88 -31.92 23.79
C ALA A 934 77.19 -31.76 22.42
N THR A 935 75.87 -31.98 22.37
CA THR A 935 75.06 -31.73 21.17
C THR A 935 74.32 -30.41 21.34
N ILE A 936 74.54 -29.48 20.42
CA ILE A 936 73.81 -28.22 20.33
C ILE A 936 72.78 -28.37 19.21
N THR A 937 71.53 -28.00 19.48
CA THR A 937 70.45 -27.95 18.48
C THR A 937 70.16 -26.49 18.16
N VAL A 938 70.26 -26.11 16.89
CA VAL A 938 69.99 -24.76 16.41
C VAL A 938 68.74 -24.74 15.54
N THR A 939 67.75 -23.94 15.91
CA THR A 939 66.48 -23.77 15.20
C THR A 939 66.30 -22.32 14.75
N ALA A 940 65.48 -22.08 13.73
CA ALA A 940 65.04 -20.76 13.32
C ALA A 940 63.53 -20.62 13.51
N LYS A 941 63.08 -19.42 13.86
CA LYS A 941 61.68 -19.06 13.97
C LYS A 941 61.40 -17.85 13.08
N ASP A 942 60.49 -17.97 12.12
CA ASP A 942 60.13 -16.85 11.23
C ASP A 942 59.28 -15.78 11.95
N LYS A 943 58.82 -14.77 11.20
CA LYS A 943 57.95 -13.70 11.73
C LYS A 943 56.56 -14.22 12.14
N ALA A 944 56.03 -15.23 11.45
CA ALA A 944 54.73 -15.84 11.74
C ALA A 944 54.77 -16.79 12.95
N GLY A 945 55.97 -17.10 13.43
CA GLY A 945 56.24 -17.92 14.59
C GLY A 945 56.46 -19.40 14.30
N ASN A 946 56.56 -19.80 13.04
CA ASN A 946 56.84 -21.18 12.66
C ASN A 946 58.31 -21.52 12.95
N VAL A 947 58.55 -22.69 13.54
CA VAL A 947 59.89 -23.13 13.95
C VAL A 947 60.42 -24.20 12.99
N SER A 948 61.63 -23.99 12.48
CA SER A 948 62.29 -24.93 11.58
C SER A 948 62.72 -26.22 12.28
N LYS A 949 63.06 -27.24 11.47
CA LYS A 949 63.77 -28.41 11.96
C LYS A 949 65.12 -27.99 12.57
N GLY A 950 65.50 -28.63 13.67
CA GLY A 950 66.75 -28.31 14.35
C GLY A 950 67.97 -28.89 13.65
N THR A 951 69.01 -28.07 13.49
CA THR A 951 70.34 -28.52 13.06
C THR A 951 71.14 -28.94 14.28
N ASN A 952 71.50 -30.21 14.36
CA ASN A 952 72.28 -30.77 15.46
C ASN A 952 73.77 -30.74 15.14
N LEU A 953 74.56 -30.13 16.01
CA LEU A 953 76.02 -30.03 15.92
C LEU A 953 76.65 -30.64 17.17
N LYS A 954 77.62 -31.54 16.97
CA LYS A 954 78.43 -32.12 18.03
C LYS A 954 79.66 -31.24 18.26
N VAL A 955 79.86 -30.79 19.50
CA VAL A 955 80.99 -29.95 19.86
C VAL A 955 82.28 -30.75 19.74
N SER A 956 83.14 -30.38 18.78
CA SER A 956 84.43 -31.05 18.57
C SER A 956 85.43 -30.65 19.65
N ASP A 957 86.22 -31.61 20.10
CA ASP A 957 87.27 -31.37 21.09
C ASP A 957 88.55 -30.83 20.44
N LYS A 958 88.96 -29.63 20.82
CA LYS A 958 90.19 -28.96 20.40
C LYS A 958 91.08 -28.57 21.58
N THR A 959 90.77 -29.04 22.80
CA THR A 959 91.58 -28.74 23.99
C THR A 959 92.57 -29.87 24.23
N PRO A 960 93.88 -29.60 24.15
CA PRO A 960 94.88 -30.62 24.45
C PRO A 960 94.82 -31.11 25.89
N PRO A 961 95.19 -32.38 26.15
CA PRO A 961 95.37 -32.87 27.51
C PRO A 961 96.45 -32.04 28.23
N PRO A 962 96.38 -31.91 29.58
CA PRO A 962 97.45 -31.31 30.36
C PRO A 962 98.80 -32.01 30.11
N ALA A 963 99.91 -31.26 30.23
CA ALA A 963 101.25 -31.83 30.14
C ALA A 963 101.42 -33.01 31.13
N PRO A 964 101.97 -34.16 30.70
CA PRO A 964 102.19 -35.31 31.57
C PRO A 964 103.00 -34.94 32.81
N LYS A 965 102.58 -35.38 33.99
CA LYS A 965 103.40 -35.33 35.20
C LYS A 965 104.30 -36.57 35.20
N VAL A 966 105.60 -36.38 35.02
CA VAL A 966 106.59 -37.45 34.90
C VAL A 966 107.34 -37.59 36.22
N ASN A 967 107.44 -38.82 36.73
CA ASN A 967 108.23 -39.11 37.92
C ASN A 967 109.73 -38.91 37.64
N LYS A 968 110.56 -38.87 38.68
CA LYS A 968 112.02 -38.81 38.54
C LYS A 968 112.53 -39.99 37.69
N VAL A 969 113.46 -39.72 36.77
CA VAL A 969 114.09 -40.72 35.88
C VAL A 969 115.62 -40.62 36.01
N THR A 970 116.28 -41.75 36.24
CA THR A 970 117.73 -41.90 36.38
C THR A 970 118.32 -42.69 35.22
N SER A 971 119.64 -42.63 35.04
CA SER A 971 120.37 -43.40 34.01
C SER A 971 120.20 -44.93 34.10
N LYS A 972 119.72 -45.47 35.23
CA LYS A 972 119.44 -46.90 35.43
C LYS A 972 118.01 -47.31 35.06
N ASP A 973 117.10 -46.35 34.90
CA ASP A 973 115.68 -46.64 34.69
C ASP A 973 115.37 -47.12 33.26
N LYS A 974 114.63 -48.22 33.17
CA LYS A 974 114.12 -48.80 31.90
C LYS A 974 112.68 -48.37 31.59
N MET A 975 112.11 -47.47 32.40
CA MET A 975 110.73 -47.03 32.26
C MET A 975 110.57 -45.57 32.67
N VAL A 976 109.68 -44.86 31.98
CA VAL A 976 109.19 -43.54 32.39
C VAL A 976 107.78 -43.72 32.93
N LYS A 977 107.58 -43.44 34.22
CA LYS A 977 106.29 -43.51 34.90
C LYS A 977 105.74 -42.11 35.16
N GLY A 978 104.43 -41.97 35.19
CA GLY A 978 103.79 -40.69 35.48
C GLY A 978 102.27 -40.71 35.43
N LYS A 979 101.68 -39.53 35.48
CA LYS A 979 100.24 -39.29 35.31
C LYS A 979 99.96 -38.38 34.13
N SER A 980 98.90 -38.67 33.39
CA SER A 980 98.33 -37.85 32.33
C SER A 980 96.82 -38.05 32.26
N GLU A 981 96.15 -37.46 31.27
CA GLU A 981 94.72 -37.67 31.07
C GLU A 981 94.41 -39.15 30.79
N ALA A 982 93.33 -39.66 31.40
CA ALA A 982 92.95 -41.06 31.29
C ALA A 982 92.70 -41.48 29.83
N GLY A 983 93.34 -42.56 29.40
CA GLY A 983 93.24 -43.05 28.03
C GLY A 983 94.02 -42.25 26.98
N ALA A 984 94.76 -41.19 27.35
CA ALA A 984 95.63 -40.47 26.43
C ALA A 984 96.85 -41.30 26.02
N ALA A 985 97.27 -41.19 24.75
CA ALA A 985 98.48 -41.81 24.23
C ALA A 985 99.70 -40.98 24.65
N ILE A 986 100.63 -41.62 25.36
CA ILE A 986 101.86 -41.02 25.87
C ILE A 986 103.01 -41.33 24.92
N THR A 987 103.76 -40.31 24.55
CA THR A 987 104.97 -40.45 23.70
C THR A 987 106.15 -39.84 24.43
N VAL A 988 107.23 -40.63 24.57
CA VAL A 988 108.51 -40.19 25.13
C VAL A 988 109.52 -40.06 24.00
N ARG A 989 110.14 -38.88 23.86
CA ARG A 989 111.19 -38.61 22.87
C ARG A 989 112.50 -38.20 23.55
N ALA A 990 113.61 -38.60 22.95
CA ALA A 990 114.95 -38.12 23.27
C ALA A 990 115.68 -37.76 21.96
N LYS A 991 116.40 -36.63 21.93
CA LYS A 991 117.10 -36.13 20.72
C LYS A 991 116.22 -36.15 19.46
N ASN A 992 114.98 -35.66 19.58
CA ASN A 992 113.96 -35.70 18.51
C ASN A 992 113.53 -37.08 17.99
N LYS A 993 113.98 -38.21 18.55
CA LYS A 993 113.49 -39.55 18.20
C LYS A 993 112.51 -40.09 19.25
N THR A 994 111.41 -40.70 18.83
CA THR A 994 110.51 -41.42 19.74
C THR A 994 111.21 -42.67 20.26
N ILE A 995 111.32 -42.77 21.58
CA ILE A 995 112.01 -43.86 22.26
C ILE A 995 111.05 -44.78 23.04
N GLY A 996 109.78 -44.40 23.15
CA GLY A 996 108.73 -45.24 23.70
C GLY A 996 107.36 -44.58 23.63
N THR A 997 106.33 -45.42 23.62
CA THR A 997 104.92 -45.02 23.69
C THR A 997 104.15 -45.88 24.67
N ALA A 998 103.12 -45.33 25.30
CA ALA A 998 102.16 -46.09 26.09
C ALA A 998 100.79 -45.41 26.02
N LYS A 999 99.79 -46.00 26.67
CA LYS A 999 98.50 -45.35 26.91
C LYS A 999 98.33 -45.18 28.41
N ALA A 1000 97.86 -44.02 28.85
CA ALA A 1000 97.48 -43.83 30.25
C ALA A 1000 96.25 -44.68 30.58
N ASP A 1001 96.22 -45.31 31.74
CA ASP A 1001 95.11 -46.13 32.21
C ASP A 1001 93.85 -45.29 32.54
N LYS A 1002 92.77 -45.93 32.99
CA LYS A 1002 91.52 -45.25 33.37
C LYS A 1002 91.69 -44.28 34.56
N LYS A 1003 92.76 -44.43 35.36
CA LYS A 1003 93.13 -43.56 36.48
C LYS A 1003 94.18 -42.50 36.08
N GLY A 1004 94.58 -42.47 34.81
CA GLY A 1004 95.57 -41.53 34.26
C GLY A 1004 97.03 -41.94 34.48
N ASN A 1005 97.33 -43.10 35.06
CA ASN A 1005 98.72 -43.53 35.25
C ASN A 1005 99.27 -44.10 33.93
N PHE A 1006 100.53 -43.80 33.62
CA PHE A 1006 101.23 -44.40 32.48
C PHE A 1006 102.58 -44.96 32.89
N THR A 1007 102.99 -46.01 32.18
CA THR A 1007 104.34 -46.57 32.23
C THR A 1007 104.81 -46.80 30.81
N VAL A 1008 105.81 -46.04 30.37
CA VAL A 1008 106.41 -46.17 29.04
C VAL A 1008 107.74 -46.91 29.18
N LYS A 1009 107.87 -48.09 28.56
CA LYS A 1009 109.15 -48.81 28.50
C LYS A 1009 110.11 -48.06 27.57
N ILE A 1010 111.34 -47.83 28.01
CA ILE A 1010 112.41 -47.17 27.26
C ILE A 1010 113.74 -47.92 27.45
N LYS A 1011 114.67 -47.78 26.51
CA LYS A 1011 116.08 -48.16 26.76
C LYS A 1011 116.73 -47.15 27.71
N ASN A 1012 117.71 -47.58 28.51
CA ASN A 1012 118.49 -46.70 29.38
C ASN A 1012 119.02 -45.47 28.61
N GLN A 1013 118.96 -44.30 29.24
CA GLN A 1013 119.37 -43.03 28.65
C GLN A 1013 120.59 -42.48 29.38
N LYS A 1014 121.50 -41.82 28.65
CA LYS A 1014 122.70 -41.22 29.25
C LYS A 1014 122.29 -40.11 30.24
N LYS A 1015 122.99 -40.02 31.38
CA LYS A 1015 122.84 -38.94 32.35
C LYS A 1015 122.94 -37.58 31.66
N GLY A 1016 122.06 -36.66 32.02
CA GLY A 1016 121.94 -35.32 31.42
C GLY A 1016 121.04 -35.23 30.18
N THR A 1017 120.54 -36.35 29.64
CA THR A 1017 119.62 -36.35 28.48
C THR A 1017 118.25 -35.79 28.85
N ASN A 1018 117.68 -34.89 28.02
CA ASN A 1018 116.31 -34.41 28.18
C ASN A 1018 115.31 -35.36 27.52
N LEU A 1019 114.34 -35.84 28.30
CA LEU A 1019 113.21 -36.61 27.82
C LEU A 1019 111.99 -35.69 27.66
N TYR A 1020 111.38 -35.73 26.49
CA TYR A 1020 110.18 -34.96 26.16
C TYR A 1020 108.98 -35.91 26.18
N VAL A 1021 108.11 -35.75 27.18
CA VAL A 1021 106.92 -36.58 27.36
C VAL A 1021 105.69 -35.78 26.98
N ARG A 1022 104.95 -36.24 25.97
CA ARG A 1022 103.69 -35.63 25.52
C ARG A 1022 102.54 -36.61 25.68
N ALA A 1023 101.34 -36.09 25.86
CA ALA A 1023 100.10 -36.84 25.78
C ALA A 1023 99.29 -36.41 24.56
N LYS A 1024 98.58 -37.36 23.94
CA LYS A 1024 97.63 -37.12 22.86
C LYS A 1024 96.29 -37.71 23.26
N ASP A 1025 95.24 -36.90 23.30
CA ASP A 1025 93.90 -37.36 23.64
C ASP A 1025 93.27 -38.21 22.51
N LYS A 1026 92.03 -38.67 22.71
CA LYS A 1026 91.28 -39.44 21.70
C LYS A 1026 90.90 -38.63 20.46
N SER A 1027 90.81 -37.31 20.60
CA SER A 1027 90.43 -36.35 19.56
C SER A 1027 91.64 -35.91 18.72
N GLY A 1028 92.84 -36.33 19.12
CA GLY A 1028 94.10 -36.10 18.44
C GLY A 1028 94.85 -34.85 18.88
N ASN A 1029 94.38 -34.12 19.90
CA ASN A 1029 95.08 -32.93 20.40
C ASN A 1029 96.28 -33.36 21.25
N VAL A 1030 97.41 -32.65 21.11
CA VAL A 1030 98.69 -33.02 21.74
C VAL A 1030 99.07 -32.00 22.81
N SER A 1031 99.37 -32.48 24.02
CA SER A 1031 99.82 -31.65 25.14
C SER A 1031 101.13 -30.92 24.83
N THR A 1032 101.41 -29.88 25.60
CA THR A 1032 102.79 -29.39 25.74
C THR A 1032 103.68 -30.51 26.32
N ALA A 1033 104.96 -30.51 25.95
CA ALA A 1033 105.89 -31.53 26.42
C ALA A 1033 106.28 -31.27 27.87
N LYS A 1034 106.19 -32.29 28.73
CA LYS A 1034 106.96 -32.29 29.97
C LYS A 1034 108.39 -32.68 29.66
N VAL A 1035 109.32 -31.80 30.04
CA VAL A 1035 110.76 -32.10 29.96
C VAL A 1035 111.22 -32.63 31.32
N THR A 1036 111.85 -33.80 31.30
CA THR A 1036 112.52 -34.39 32.47
C THR A 1036 113.96 -34.73 32.09
N LYS A 1037 114.92 -34.21 32.84
CA LYS A 1037 116.34 -34.50 32.65
C LYS A 1037 116.72 -35.78 33.39
N VAL A 1038 117.39 -36.69 32.69
CA VAL A 1038 117.88 -37.96 33.27
C VAL A 1038 118.99 -37.67 34.27
N GLN A 1039 118.84 -38.14 35.50
CA GLN A 1039 119.81 -37.92 36.60
C GLN A 1039 120.85 -39.02 36.76
#